data_AF-A0A9D4WYS4-F1
#
_entry.id   AF-A0A9D4WYS4-F1
#
_cell.length_a   1.000
_cell.length_b   1.000
_cell.length_c   1.000
_cell.angle_alpha   90.00
_cell.angle_beta   90.00
_cell.angle_gamma   90.00
#
_symmetry.space_group_name_H-M   'P 1'
#
loop_
_entity.id
_entity.type
_entity.pdbx_description
1 polymer ?
#
loop_
_entity_poly.entity_id
_entity_poly.type
_entity_poly.pdbx_seq_one_letter_code
_entity_poly.pdbx_strand_id
1 'polypeptide(L)'
;MIFLKGLFILRFSRPYPGLDDTHVCDQNSSRSFDPVPRDAQLASRVCIMCIIACLFFERNAMKKKCEKKKKKLILACISFLRYIPELDSLIEMTTVPEPKRKTCSYIFHREPLTSLIELSSLVTSDRLRGFVDQYGDILTLLKMVVDPVPLQTLLQFYDPELRCFTFQDYQLALTLEEYSILLGVPVRHQVPFLDVPKEVDFRVIARALHLSVRDISDSWKTNGDVVGLPLKFLLRVARGEAEKGNWGAFHAQLAVMIYGIVLFPSMPNFIDYAAVCIFIGRNPVPTLLADTYYAIHSRHGKGGAIRCCLPLLLRWFMSLLPVSGPFVDAQSTYRWTQRVMSLTSYDIRWQSYRMDVRDVIMSCGEFRNVPLVGTKGCINYNPVLSLRQLGFIMSRRPLEAEIAESVYFEKKNDPVRLEQIGRAWKSIGVRDGSILGKKFAIAMPDYTDWVKKRVETLLLPYDRMNPLQVQPPLILADTVPAEQYKQALMESRRLKEKEQDAQMELYQAKAEKLNLSHQLRDIQSADVGEIRSKKRSYSEMETLLDAEHRECLRLQRAEAGHLKKIRDLEKQLRAKDIQMKKEVDQRLASETQLRAEVMELRRQLKEKITPLPECSECELLIDQCHYLKTLIPGSLLGGIHLLYFVGYLDLCCMIQLLIYR
;
A
#
# COMPACT_ATOMS: atom_id res chain seq x y z
N MET A 1 -55.53 0.33 -8.16
CA MET A 1 -56.57 0.19 -7.10
C MET A 1 -57.79 -0.63 -7.53
N ILE A 2 -58.12 -0.79 -8.82
CA ILE A 2 -59.22 -1.67 -9.26
C ILE A 2 -58.78 -3.14 -9.39
N PHE A 3 -57.49 -3.42 -9.58
CA PHE A 3 -56.95 -4.80 -9.62
C PHE A 3 -56.83 -5.50 -8.25
N LEU A 4 -56.94 -4.75 -7.13
CA LEU A 4 -56.79 -5.29 -5.76
C LEU A 4 -58.13 -5.59 -5.07
N LYS A 5 -59.27 -5.26 -5.69
CA LYS A 5 -60.60 -5.61 -5.16
C LYS A 5 -61.14 -6.97 -5.66
N GLY A 6 -60.51 -7.57 -6.68
CA GLY A 6 -60.95 -8.84 -7.27
C GLY A 6 -60.45 -10.12 -6.58
N LEU A 7 -59.43 -10.03 -5.71
CA LEU A 7 -58.86 -11.22 -5.03
C LEU A 7 -59.39 -11.47 -3.61
N PHE A 8 -60.19 -10.56 -3.05
CA PHE A 8 -60.70 -10.67 -1.68
C PHE A 8 -62.16 -11.20 -1.59
N ILE A 9 -62.79 -11.52 -2.72
CA ILE A 9 -64.15 -12.07 -2.77
C ILE A 9 -64.12 -13.34 -3.63
N LEU A 10 -63.46 -14.40 -3.17
CA LEU A 10 -63.64 -15.78 -3.65
C LEU A 10 -62.86 -16.74 -2.73
N ARG A 11 -63.43 -16.99 -1.54
CA ARG A 11 -63.41 -18.26 -0.78
C ARG A 11 -63.62 -17.94 0.70
N PHE A 12 -64.86 -18.08 1.14
CA PHE A 12 -65.29 -18.76 2.36
C PHE A 12 -66.79 -18.50 2.52
N SER A 13 -67.62 -19.27 1.81
CA SER A 13 -69.06 -19.43 2.09
C SER A 13 -69.65 -20.53 1.19
N ARG A 14 -69.55 -21.80 1.63
CA ARG A 14 -70.71 -22.67 1.91
C ARG A 14 -70.28 -24.13 2.19
N PRO A 15 -71.07 -24.86 3.00
CA PRO A 15 -70.76 -26.18 3.56
C PRO A 15 -71.35 -27.32 2.71
N TYR A 16 -70.85 -28.55 2.82
CA TYR A 16 -71.61 -29.76 2.46
C TYR A 16 -71.24 -30.97 3.36
N PRO A 17 -72.13 -31.98 3.49
CA PRO A 17 -72.36 -32.79 4.69
C PRO A 17 -71.86 -34.26 4.62
N GLY A 18 -71.79 -34.89 5.79
CA GLY A 18 -72.21 -36.26 6.13
C GLY A 18 -71.61 -37.47 5.40
N LEU A 19 -70.88 -38.32 6.14
CA LEU A 19 -71.27 -39.72 6.44
C LEU A 19 -70.22 -40.40 7.35
N ASP A 20 -70.74 -41.20 8.27
CA ASP A 20 -70.10 -41.93 9.37
C ASP A 20 -69.10 -43.02 8.92
N ASP A 21 -68.10 -43.31 9.77
CA ASP A 21 -68.06 -44.60 10.50
C ASP A 21 -66.86 -44.70 11.46
N THR A 22 -67.13 -45.41 12.54
CA THR A 22 -66.40 -45.65 13.79
C THR A 22 -65.26 -46.68 13.71
N HIS A 23 -64.20 -46.49 14.51
CA HIS A 23 -63.49 -47.48 15.39
C HIS A 23 -62.00 -47.09 15.59
N VAL A 24 -61.58 -46.70 16.81
CA VAL A 24 -60.93 -47.48 17.90
C VAL A 24 -59.38 -47.53 17.82
N CYS A 25 -58.75 -47.04 18.90
CA CYS A 25 -57.43 -47.31 19.50
C CYS A 25 -56.27 -47.79 18.63
N ASP A 26 -55.10 -47.13 18.68
CA ASP A 26 -54.13 -47.35 19.76
C ASP A 26 -52.94 -46.37 19.74
N GLN A 27 -52.30 -46.23 20.89
CA GLN A 27 -51.21 -45.31 21.19
C GLN A 27 -49.80 -45.86 20.85
N ASN A 28 -48.91 -44.94 20.50
CA ASN A 28 -47.46 -44.88 20.79
C ASN A 28 -46.50 -45.95 20.22
N SER A 29 -45.65 -45.53 19.27
CA SER A 29 -44.24 -45.19 19.55
C SER A 29 -43.44 -44.69 18.32
N SER A 30 -43.13 -43.38 18.35
CA SER A 30 -41.85 -42.74 17.99
C SER A 30 -41.01 -43.22 16.77
N ARG A 31 -40.90 -42.39 15.72
CA ARG A 31 -39.84 -41.36 15.55
C ARG A 31 -40.05 -40.51 14.27
N SER A 32 -39.83 -39.22 14.43
CA SER A 32 -40.22 -38.06 13.62
C SER A 32 -39.35 -37.78 12.40
N PHE A 33 -40.00 -37.53 11.25
CA PHE A 33 -39.56 -36.56 10.25
C PHE A 33 -40.32 -35.25 10.52
N ASP A 34 -39.61 -34.16 10.84
CA ASP A 34 -40.24 -32.85 10.97
C ASP A 34 -40.53 -32.23 9.59
N PRO A 35 -41.76 -31.75 9.32
CA PRO A 35 -42.06 -30.95 8.16
C PRO A 35 -41.87 -29.45 8.46
N VAL A 36 -41.22 -28.75 7.52
CA VAL A 36 -41.03 -27.29 7.54
C VAL A 36 -42.37 -26.56 7.68
N PRO A 37 -42.53 -25.57 8.58
CA PRO A 37 -43.80 -24.88 8.79
C PRO A 37 -44.22 -24.02 7.58
N ARG A 38 -45.51 -24.06 7.25
CA ARG A 38 -46.15 -23.28 6.16
C ARG A 38 -46.00 -21.76 6.30
N ASP A 39 -45.60 -21.25 7.46
CA ASP A 39 -45.38 -19.83 7.72
C ASP A 39 -44.11 -19.28 7.04
N ALA A 40 -43.09 -20.13 6.84
CA ALA A 40 -41.85 -19.75 6.14
C ALA A 40 -42.08 -19.48 4.63
N GLN A 41 -43.02 -20.19 4.00
CA GLN A 41 -43.39 -19.95 2.60
C GLN A 41 -44.24 -18.68 2.43
N LEU A 42 -45.01 -18.30 3.45
CA LEU A 42 -45.83 -17.09 3.42
C LEU A 42 -44.95 -15.83 3.60
N ALA A 43 -43.98 -15.87 4.51
CA ALA A 43 -43.01 -14.79 4.73
C ALA A 43 -42.11 -14.55 3.50
N SER A 44 -41.61 -15.62 2.86
CA SER A 44 -40.83 -15.57 1.62
C SER A 44 -41.59 -14.89 0.47
N ARG A 45 -42.87 -15.22 0.30
CA ARG A 45 -43.72 -14.65 -0.76
C ARG A 45 -44.06 -13.17 -0.53
N VAL A 46 -44.23 -12.75 0.72
CA VAL A 46 -44.47 -11.35 1.07
C VAL A 46 -43.20 -10.51 0.86
N CYS A 47 -42.02 -11.03 1.21
CA CYS A 47 -40.75 -10.34 1.02
C CYS A 47 -40.40 -10.13 -0.46
N ILE A 48 -40.65 -11.15 -1.30
CA ILE A 48 -40.45 -11.05 -2.76
C ILE A 48 -41.41 -10.05 -3.39
N MET A 49 -42.68 -10.02 -2.96
CA MET A 49 -43.66 -9.04 -3.44
C MET A 49 -43.31 -7.60 -3.04
N CYS A 50 -42.74 -7.40 -1.84
CA CYS A 50 -42.25 -6.09 -1.40
C CYS A 50 -41.00 -5.63 -2.17
N ILE A 51 -40.06 -6.53 -2.44
CA ILE A 51 -38.85 -6.24 -3.24
C ILE A 51 -39.23 -5.94 -4.70
N ILE A 52 -40.14 -6.72 -5.29
CA ILE A 52 -40.65 -6.47 -6.65
C ILE A 52 -41.39 -5.13 -6.69
N ALA A 53 -42.20 -4.78 -5.68
CA ALA A 53 -42.88 -3.49 -5.62
C ALA A 53 -41.91 -2.30 -5.47
N CYS A 54 -40.81 -2.46 -4.72
CA CYS A 54 -39.75 -1.46 -4.61
C CYS A 54 -38.99 -1.28 -5.93
N LEU A 55 -38.62 -2.38 -6.60
CA LEU A 55 -37.90 -2.36 -7.88
C LEU A 55 -38.77 -1.85 -9.05
N PHE A 56 -40.09 -2.11 -9.03
CA PHE A 56 -41.01 -1.63 -10.07
C PHE A 56 -41.30 -0.12 -9.95
N PHE A 57 -41.19 0.46 -8.75
CA PHE A 57 -41.44 1.89 -8.50
C PHE A 57 -40.22 2.79 -8.72
N GLU A 58 -38.99 2.26 -8.73
CA GLU A 58 -37.81 3.02 -9.16
C GLU A 58 -37.78 3.26 -10.67
N ARG A 59 -38.42 2.38 -11.46
CA ARG A 59 -38.30 2.41 -12.92
C ARG A 59 -39.22 3.41 -13.63
N ASN A 60 -40.21 3.99 -12.94
CA ASN A 60 -41.16 4.96 -13.53
C ASN A 60 -41.11 6.30 -12.80
N ALA A 61 -40.22 7.19 -13.25
CA ALA A 61 -40.15 8.59 -12.82
C ALA A 61 -41.35 9.38 -13.36
N MET A 62 -42.43 9.51 -12.58
CA MET A 62 -43.57 10.40 -12.91
C MET A 62 -43.89 11.34 -11.73
N LYS A 63 -43.58 12.63 -11.95
CA LYS A 63 -44.04 13.90 -11.32
C LYS A 63 -44.07 14.02 -9.77
N LYS A 64 -43.48 15.14 -9.30
CA LYS A 64 -43.32 15.65 -7.91
C LYS A 64 -44.52 15.58 -6.94
N LYS A 65 -45.75 15.24 -7.38
CA LYS A 65 -46.95 15.22 -6.52
C LYS A 65 -47.09 13.94 -5.66
N CYS A 66 -46.20 12.95 -5.84
CA CYS A 66 -46.30 11.63 -5.20
C CYS A 66 -45.31 11.37 -4.03
N GLU A 67 -44.49 12.33 -3.62
CA GLU A 67 -43.52 12.15 -2.52
C GLU A 67 -44.15 11.91 -1.14
N LYS A 68 -45.28 12.57 -0.85
CA LYS A 68 -45.98 12.43 0.45
C LYS A 68 -46.61 11.05 0.62
N LYS A 69 -47.09 10.44 -0.48
CA LYS A 69 -47.61 9.05 -0.49
C LYS A 69 -46.47 8.03 -0.40
N LYS A 70 -45.32 8.30 -1.05
CA LYS A 70 -44.11 7.46 -0.97
C LYS A 70 -43.56 7.43 0.47
N LYS A 71 -43.46 8.58 1.15
CA LYS A 71 -43.07 8.66 2.57
C LYS A 71 -44.05 7.93 3.50
N LYS A 72 -45.36 8.07 3.28
CA LYS A 72 -46.38 7.36 4.09
C LYS A 72 -46.33 5.83 3.90
N LEU A 73 -46.11 5.36 2.68
CA LEU A 73 -46.01 3.93 2.39
C LEU A 73 -44.71 3.33 2.95
N ILE A 74 -43.59 4.04 2.84
CA ILE A 74 -42.30 3.64 3.45
C ILE A 74 -42.42 3.62 4.97
N LEU A 75 -43.02 4.65 5.60
CA LEU A 75 -43.26 4.64 7.05
C LEU A 75 -44.20 3.50 7.48
N ALA A 76 -45.23 3.18 6.68
CA ALA A 76 -46.13 2.07 6.96
C ALA A 76 -45.44 0.71 6.85
N CYS A 77 -44.56 0.53 5.85
CA CYS A 77 -43.72 -0.66 5.72
C CYS A 77 -42.72 -0.78 6.89
N ILE A 78 -42.08 0.32 7.29
CA ILE A 78 -41.16 0.35 8.45
C ILE A 78 -41.92 0.05 9.75
N SER A 79 -43.14 0.55 9.94
CA SER A 79 -43.95 0.23 11.11
C SER A 79 -44.45 -1.21 11.13
N PHE A 80 -44.68 -1.81 9.96
CA PHE A 80 -45.11 -3.21 9.83
C PHE A 80 -43.93 -4.17 10.06
N LEU A 81 -42.72 -3.80 9.64
CA LEU A 81 -41.48 -4.56 9.89
C LEU A 81 -41.09 -4.57 11.38
N ARG A 82 -41.42 -3.51 12.13
CA ARG A 82 -41.26 -3.44 13.59
C ARG A 82 -42.21 -4.33 14.41
N TYR A 83 -43.23 -4.92 13.77
CA TYR A 83 -44.19 -5.79 14.45
C TYR A 83 -43.85 -7.29 14.31
N ILE A 84 -42.73 -7.61 13.68
CA ILE A 84 -42.23 -8.98 13.52
C ILE A 84 -41.06 -9.17 14.50
N PRO A 85 -41.29 -9.75 15.69
CA PRO A 85 -40.26 -9.86 16.75
C PRO A 85 -39.01 -10.65 16.32
N GLU A 86 -39.13 -11.52 15.31
CA GLU A 86 -38.02 -12.29 14.74
C GLU A 86 -37.10 -11.45 13.81
N LEU A 87 -37.58 -10.31 13.29
CA LEU A 87 -36.77 -9.41 12.46
C LEU A 87 -35.95 -8.42 13.30
N ASP A 88 -36.42 -8.03 14.49
CA ASP A 88 -35.62 -7.18 15.39
C ASP A 88 -34.36 -7.93 15.86
N SER A 89 -34.44 -9.24 16.09
CA SER A 89 -33.24 -10.07 16.35
C SER A 89 -32.29 -10.21 15.15
N LEU A 90 -32.79 -10.14 13.91
CA LEU A 90 -31.97 -10.21 12.70
C LEU A 90 -31.34 -8.86 12.33
N ILE A 91 -31.98 -7.74 12.70
CA ILE A 91 -31.45 -6.38 12.52
C ILE A 91 -30.39 -6.07 13.60
N GLU A 92 -30.58 -6.53 14.84
CA GLU A 92 -29.56 -6.40 15.90
C GLU A 92 -28.33 -7.30 15.68
N MET A 93 -28.45 -8.41 14.93
CA MET A 93 -27.31 -9.25 14.54
C MET A 93 -26.44 -8.66 13.42
N THR A 94 -26.91 -7.63 12.71
CA THR A 94 -26.13 -6.92 11.69
C THR A 94 -25.74 -5.52 12.16
N THR A 95 -24.75 -5.44 13.04
CA THR A 95 -23.67 -4.43 13.07
C THR A 95 -22.91 -4.58 14.39
N VAL A 96 -22.27 -5.73 14.62
CA VAL A 96 -21.12 -5.72 15.53
C VAL A 96 -20.07 -4.86 14.85
N PRO A 97 -19.68 -3.69 15.39
CA PRO A 97 -18.65 -2.87 14.78
C PRO A 97 -17.37 -3.70 14.69
N GLU A 98 -16.75 -3.76 13.51
CA GLU A 98 -15.48 -4.47 13.34
C GLU A 98 -14.48 -3.91 14.39
N PRO A 99 -13.77 -4.78 15.13
CA PRO A 99 -12.82 -4.32 16.13
C PRO A 99 -11.76 -3.45 15.45
N LYS A 100 -11.50 -2.27 16.04
CA LYS A 100 -10.52 -1.29 15.56
C LYS A 100 -9.41 -1.12 16.56
N ARG A 101 -8.18 -0.95 16.08
CA ARG A 101 -7.08 -0.52 16.94
C ARG A 101 -7.21 0.97 17.28
N LYS A 102 -6.69 1.34 18.45
CA LYS A 102 -6.66 2.74 18.90
C LYS A 102 -5.74 3.55 18.00
N THR A 103 -6.17 4.76 17.66
CA THR A 103 -5.34 5.74 16.96
C THR A 103 -4.52 6.56 17.95
N CYS A 104 -3.36 7.04 17.51
CA CYS A 104 -2.47 7.89 18.30
C CYS A 104 -2.43 9.30 17.74
N SER A 105 -2.32 10.31 18.61
CA SER A 105 -2.04 11.68 18.20
C SER A 105 -0.54 11.87 18.00
N TYR A 106 -0.12 12.38 16.83
CA TYR A 106 1.28 12.67 16.54
C TYR A 106 1.47 14.18 16.34
N ILE A 107 2.63 14.68 16.77
CA ILE A 107 3.00 16.08 16.66
C ILE A 107 4.16 16.18 15.66
N PHE A 108 3.99 17.06 14.67
CA PHE A 108 4.99 17.32 13.64
C PHE A 108 5.57 18.70 13.86
N HIS A 109 6.80 18.78 14.34
CA HIS A 109 7.48 20.05 14.52
C HIS A 109 7.85 20.64 13.17
N ARG A 110 7.59 21.94 12.99
CA ARG A 110 8.01 22.70 11.81
C ARG A 110 8.89 23.84 12.27
N GLU A 111 10.12 23.88 11.78
CA GLU A 111 10.99 25.03 11.97
C GLU A 111 10.63 26.13 10.96
N PRO A 112 10.74 27.41 11.33
CA PRO A 112 10.65 28.50 10.37
C PRO A 112 11.86 28.45 9.42
N LEU A 113 11.64 27.97 8.20
CA LEU A 113 12.70 27.79 7.19
C LEU A 113 12.97 29.04 6.35
N THR A 114 12.33 30.19 6.65
CA THR A 114 12.33 31.40 5.81
C THR A 114 13.74 31.83 5.40
N SER A 115 14.65 32.00 6.36
CA SER A 115 16.02 32.45 6.06
C SER A 115 16.82 31.45 5.22
N LEU A 116 16.55 30.16 5.36
CA LEU A 116 17.21 29.11 4.59
C LEU A 116 16.62 29.01 3.17
N ILE A 117 15.30 29.18 3.03
CA ILE A 117 14.61 29.26 1.74
C ILE A 117 15.07 30.49 0.95
N GLU A 118 15.12 31.66 1.59
CA GLU A 118 15.67 32.89 1.00
C GLU A 118 17.10 32.67 0.51
N LEU A 119 17.96 32.08 1.35
CA LEU A 119 19.33 31.80 0.96
C LEU A 119 19.40 30.83 -0.23
N SER A 120 18.55 29.80 -0.25
CA SER A 120 18.48 28.83 -1.35
C SER A 120 18.05 29.44 -2.69
N SER A 121 17.41 30.61 -2.68
CA SER A 121 17.01 31.32 -3.91
C SER A 121 18.20 31.88 -4.69
N LEU A 122 19.38 31.98 -4.06
CA LEU A 122 20.63 32.38 -4.71
C LEU A 122 21.21 31.26 -5.61
N VAL A 123 20.71 30.02 -5.48
CA VAL A 123 21.02 28.92 -6.41
C VAL A 123 20.14 29.09 -7.65
N THR A 124 20.68 29.80 -8.64
CA THR A 124 20.06 30.03 -9.95
C THR A 124 20.03 28.76 -10.81
N SER A 125 19.23 28.75 -11.87
CA SER A 125 19.04 27.58 -12.74
C SER A 125 20.34 27.05 -13.36
N ASP A 126 21.28 27.93 -13.71
CA ASP A 126 22.62 27.59 -14.23
C ASP A 126 23.51 26.91 -13.17
N ARG A 127 23.28 27.18 -11.88
CA ARG A 127 24.06 26.63 -10.76
C ARG A 127 23.41 25.41 -10.12
N LEU A 128 22.11 25.23 -10.31
CA LEU A 128 21.32 24.14 -9.75
C LEU A 128 21.94 22.78 -10.07
N ARG A 129 22.41 22.60 -11.31
CA ARG A 129 23.04 21.34 -11.73
C ARG A 129 24.25 20.97 -10.89
N GLY A 130 25.17 21.92 -10.66
CA GLY A 130 26.36 21.68 -9.84
C GLY A 130 26.02 21.36 -8.37
N PHE A 131 24.96 21.96 -7.83
CA PHE A 131 24.47 21.61 -6.50
C PHE A 131 23.89 20.19 -6.46
N VAL A 132 23.00 19.86 -7.39
CA VAL A 132 22.32 18.56 -7.46
C VAL A 132 23.32 17.43 -7.71
N ASP A 133 24.29 17.62 -8.61
CA ASP A 133 25.32 16.62 -8.89
C ASP A 133 26.16 16.28 -7.64
N GLN A 134 26.32 17.24 -6.71
CA GLN A 134 27.14 17.07 -5.52
C GLN A 134 26.36 16.59 -4.29
N TYR A 135 25.12 17.06 -4.11
CA TYR A 135 24.35 16.87 -2.86
C TYR A 135 22.99 16.21 -3.08
N GLY A 136 22.60 15.94 -4.32
CA GLY A 136 21.28 15.46 -4.69
C GLY A 136 20.20 16.55 -4.73
N ASP A 137 18.97 16.12 -4.99
CA ASP A 137 17.76 16.94 -5.05
C ASP A 137 17.22 17.32 -3.65
N ILE A 138 18.11 17.73 -2.73
CA ILE A 138 17.72 18.09 -1.36
C ILE A 138 17.08 19.49 -1.28
N LEU A 139 17.28 20.35 -2.29
CA LEU A 139 16.67 21.68 -2.35
C LEU A 139 15.15 21.63 -2.54
N THR A 140 14.64 20.63 -3.26
CA THR A 140 13.19 20.46 -3.41
C THR A 140 12.51 20.07 -2.11
N LEU A 141 13.20 19.30 -1.25
CA LEU A 141 12.70 18.98 0.10
C LEU A 141 12.63 20.23 0.99
N LEU A 142 13.63 21.11 0.91
CA LEU A 142 13.63 22.38 1.65
C LEU A 142 12.43 23.27 1.27
N LYS A 143 12.06 23.31 -0.01
CA LYS A 143 10.96 24.15 -0.54
C LYS A 143 9.58 23.51 -0.39
N MET A 144 9.51 22.25 0.05
CA MET A 144 8.26 21.50 0.13
C MET A 144 7.40 21.93 1.32
N VAL A 145 6.15 22.27 1.05
CA VAL A 145 5.16 22.52 2.10
C VAL A 145 4.67 21.18 2.65
N VAL A 146 4.89 20.94 3.95
CA VAL A 146 4.54 19.68 4.59
C VAL A 146 3.18 19.78 5.27
N ASP A 147 2.10 19.37 4.63
CA ASP A 147 0.80 19.15 5.29
C ASP A 147 0.92 17.97 6.29
N PRO A 148 0.58 18.11 7.60
CA PRO A 148 0.75 17.03 8.55
C PRO A 148 -0.39 16.01 8.45
N VAL A 149 -1.52 16.34 7.84
CA VAL A 149 -2.71 15.47 7.82
C VAL A 149 -2.47 14.14 7.07
N PRO A 150 -1.82 14.10 5.88
CA PRO A 150 -1.45 12.85 5.24
C PRO A 150 -0.53 11.99 6.12
N LEU A 151 0.47 12.60 6.78
CA LEU A 151 1.39 11.88 7.66
C LEU A 151 0.67 11.35 8.90
N GLN A 152 -0.17 12.16 9.54
CA GLN A 152 -1.00 11.76 10.68
C GLN A 152 -1.84 10.53 10.36
N THR A 153 -2.37 10.47 9.13
CA THR A 153 -3.16 9.35 8.62
C THR A 153 -2.28 8.12 8.37
N LEU A 154 -1.18 8.28 7.63
CA LEU A 154 -0.22 7.21 7.31
C LEU A 154 0.28 6.49 8.57
N LEU A 155 0.69 7.24 9.61
CA LEU A 155 1.25 6.66 10.82
C LEU A 155 0.26 5.80 11.62
N GLN A 156 -1.05 5.95 11.40
CA GLN A 156 -2.04 5.04 11.98
C GLN A 156 -2.05 3.65 11.32
N PHE A 157 -1.42 3.49 10.15
CA PHE A 157 -1.30 2.21 9.45
C PHE A 157 -0.02 1.44 9.80
N TYR A 158 0.86 2.01 10.64
CA TYR A 158 2.12 1.37 11.00
C TYR A 158 1.89 0.02 11.70
N ASP A 159 2.57 -1.01 11.21
CA ASP A 159 2.64 -2.37 11.74
C ASP A 159 4.01 -2.53 12.43
N PRO A 160 4.06 -2.53 13.77
CA PRO A 160 5.33 -2.52 14.49
C PRO A 160 6.13 -3.82 14.34
N GLU A 161 5.46 -4.97 14.24
CA GLU A 161 6.15 -6.28 14.14
C GLU A 161 6.79 -6.44 12.76
N LEU A 162 6.09 -6.02 11.70
CA LEU A 162 6.59 -6.14 10.32
C LEU A 162 7.41 -4.95 9.85
N ARG A 163 7.33 -3.82 10.57
CA ARG A 163 8.01 -2.54 10.26
C ARG A 163 7.65 -2.02 8.88
N CYS A 164 6.36 -2.03 8.61
CA CYS A 164 5.74 -1.53 7.39
C CYS A 164 4.42 -0.81 7.73
N PHE A 165 3.69 -0.38 6.71
CA PHE A 165 2.35 0.18 6.82
C PHE A 165 1.38 -0.81 6.21
N THR A 166 0.50 -1.38 7.03
CA THR A 166 -0.48 -2.40 6.63
C THR A 166 -1.84 -1.75 6.42
N PHE A 167 -2.34 -1.80 5.18
CA PHE A 167 -3.66 -1.34 4.76
C PHE A 167 -4.59 -2.54 4.55
N GLN A 168 -5.78 -2.30 3.99
CA GLN A 168 -6.84 -3.31 3.88
C GLN A 168 -6.43 -4.57 3.11
N ASP A 169 -5.77 -4.41 1.96
CA ASP A 169 -5.39 -5.49 1.04
C ASP A 169 -3.96 -5.34 0.48
N TYR A 170 -3.18 -4.40 1.01
CA TYR A 170 -1.79 -4.17 0.61
C TYR A 170 -0.94 -3.65 1.76
N GLN A 171 0.38 -3.70 1.56
CA GLN A 171 1.36 -3.13 2.47
C GLN A 171 2.27 -2.17 1.72
N LEU A 172 2.80 -1.17 2.43
CA LEU A 172 3.83 -0.26 1.97
C LEU A 172 4.98 -0.27 2.98
N ALA A 173 6.23 -0.26 2.53
CA ALA A 173 7.41 -0.12 3.36
C ALA A 173 8.39 0.87 2.73
N LEU A 174 9.11 1.62 3.55
CA LEU A 174 10.15 2.54 3.08
C LEU A 174 11.38 1.72 2.70
N THR A 175 12.05 2.09 1.61
CA THR A 175 13.23 1.38 1.11
C THR A 175 14.41 2.31 0.88
N LEU A 176 15.63 1.74 0.90
CA LEU A 176 16.85 2.49 0.59
C LEU A 176 16.80 3.02 -0.85
N GLU A 177 16.30 2.20 -1.76
CA GLU A 177 16.19 2.48 -3.19
C GLU A 177 15.22 3.63 -3.46
N GLU A 178 14.03 3.65 -2.84
CA GLU A 178 13.10 4.77 -3.00
C GLU A 178 13.65 6.07 -2.39
N TYR A 179 14.26 6.01 -1.21
CA TYR A 179 14.86 7.20 -0.59
C TYR A 179 16.02 7.74 -1.43
N SER A 180 16.84 6.86 -1.98
CA SER A 180 17.93 7.22 -2.89
C SER A 180 17.42 7.97 -4.12
N ILE A 181 16.37 7.46 -4.76
CA ILE A 181 15.78 8.10 -5.94
C ILE A 181 15.15 9.45 -5.57
N LEU A 182 14.38 9.50 -4.47
CA LEU A 182 13.70 10.72 -4.03
C LEU A 182 14.66 11.84 -3.64
N LEU A 183 15.85 11.49 -3.17
CA LEU A 183 16.91 12.44 -2.83
C LEU A 183 17.85 12.73 -4.00
N GLY A 184 17.84 11.94 -5.07
CA GLY A 184 18.89 11.99 -6.10
C GLY A 184 20.29 11.68 -5.52
N VAL A 185 20.37 10.85 -4.48
CA VAL A 185 21.63 10.47 -3.82
C VAL A 185 21.75 8.94 -3.86
N PRO A 186 22.79 8.35 -4.48
CA PRO A 186 22.91 6.91 -4.59
C PRO A 186 23.07 6.23 -3.22
N VAL A 187 22.48 5.05 -3.05
CA VAL A 187 22.82 4.16 -1.92
C VAL A 187 24.27 3.73 -2.11
N ARG A 188 25.15 4.08 -1.17
CA ARG A 188 26.54 3.63 -1.23
C ARG A 188 26.67 2.30 -0.48
N HIS A 189 27.32 1.33 -1.12
CA HIS A 189 27.73 0.05 -0.51
C HIS A 189 28.92 0.23 0.46
N GLN A 190 28.79 1.18 1.36
CA GLN A 190 29.77 1.53 2.38
C GLN A 190 29.09 1.43 3.74
N VAL A 191 29.89 1.22 4.78
CA VAL A 191 29.38 1.26 6.16
C VAL A 191 28.69 2.61 6.37
N PRO A 192 27.40 2.62 6.76
CA PRO A 192 26.69 3.87 6.99
C PRO A 192 27.22 4.56 8.25
N PHE A 193 26.72 5.75 8.54
CA PHE A 193 27.01 6.43 9.80
C PHE A 193 26.72 5.50 11.00
N LEU A 194 27.76 5.15 11.76
CA LEU A 194 27.64 4.33 12.96
C LEU A 194 27.47 5.19 14.20
N ASP A 195 28.36 6.13 14.40
CA ASP A 195 28.30 7.07 15.53
C ASP A 195 29.12 8.33 15.25
N VAL A 196 28.94 9.35 16.10
CA VAL A 196 29.84 10.50 16.13
C VAL A 196 31.21 10.09 16.71
N PRO A 197 32.33 10.54 16.12
CA PRO A 197 33.65 10.37 16.72
C PRO A 197 33.71 10.96 18.13
N LYS A 198 34.44 10.30 19.04
CA LYS A 198 34.64 10.78 20.42
C LYS A 198 35.38 12.11 20.47
N GLU A 199 36.34 12.30 19.56
CA GLU A 199 37.11 13.53 19.41
C GLU A 199 36.73 14.23 18.10
N VAL A 200 36.51 15.54 18.17
CA VAL A 200 36.14 16.34 17.01
C VAL A 200 37.40 16.78 16.27
N ASP A 201 37.61 16.27 15.05
CA ASP A 201 38.63 16.83 14.16
C ASP A 201 38.09 18.06 13.42
N PHE A 202 38.34 19.24 13.98
CA PHE A 202 37.93 20.51 13.39
C PHE A 202 38.56 20.76 12.02
N ARG A 203 39.70 20.15 11.66
CA ARG A 203 40.32 20.32 10.33
C ARG A 203 39.48 19.67 9.24
N VAL A 204 38.86 18.53 9.54
CA VAL A 204 37.98 17.83 8.61
C VAL A 204 36.71 18.64 8.36
N ILE A 205 36.10 19.17 9.43
CA ILE A 205 34.90 20.01 9.34
C ILE A 205 35.19 21.32 8.60
N ALA A 206 36.29 21.99 8.97
CA ALA A 206 36.73 23.24 8.33
C ALA A 206 36.94 23.06 6.82
N ARG A 207 37.60 21.96 6.42
CA ARG A 207 37.80 21.62 5.00
C ARG A 207 36.47 21.37 4.29
N ALA A 208 35.56 20.61 4.89
CA ALA A 208 34.26 20.28 4.29
C ALA A 208 33.37 21.51 4.11
N LEU A 209 33.48 22.51 4.99
CA LEU A 209 32.68 23.74 4.95
C LEU A 209 33.41 24.93 4.31
N HIS A 210 34.64 24.74 3.83
CA HIS A 210 35.48 25.81 3.28
C HIS A 210 35.66 26.99 4.25
N LEU A 211 35.92 26.68 5.52
CA LEU A 211 36.14 27.66 6.60
C LEU A 211 37.51 27.44 7.25
N SER A 212 37.98 28.39 8.06
CA SER A 212 39.18 28.17 8.87
C SER A 212 38.87 27.27 10.07
N VAL A 213 39.89 26.57 10.58
CA VAL A 213 39.76 25.77 11.81
C VAL A 213 39.30 26.65 12.98
N ARG A 214 39.80 27.90 13.04
CA ARG A 214 39.43 28.86 14.07
C ARG A 214 37.95 29.23 14.00
N ASP A 215 37.42 29.51 12.81
CA ASP A 215 36.00 29.84 12.65
C ASP A 215 35.08 28.72 13.14
N ILE A 216 35.43 27.47 12.83
CA ILE A 216 34.69 26.30 13.30
C ILE A 216 34.82 26.16 14.82
N SER A 217 36.04 26.17 15.35
CA SER A 217 36.30 25.98 16.79
C SER A 217 35.61 27.04 17.65
N ASP A 218 35.68 28.31 17.24
CA ASP A 218 35.08 29.43 17.98
C ASP A 218 33.53 29.38 17.96
N SER A 219 32.97 28.87 16.86
CA SER A 219 31.54 28.76 16.62
C SER A 219 30.93 27.43 17.06
N TRP A 220 31.75 26.45 17.42
CA TRP A 220 31.32 25.17 17.95
C TRP A 220 30.70 25.37 19.33
N LYS A 221 29.47 24.89 19.52
CA LYS A 221 28.72 25.07 20.77
C LYS A 221 28.15 23.77 21.26
N THR A 222 27.99 23.69 22.58
CA THR A 222 27.20 22.68 23.27
C THR A 222 25.88 23.31 23.69
N ASN A 223 24.76 22.67 23.38
CA ASN A 223 23.43 23.11 23.75
C ASN A 223 22.64 21.92 24.32
N GLY A 224 22.63 21.80 25.65
CA GLY A 224 22.20 20.57 26.33
C GLY A 224 23.13 19.42 25.98
N ASP A 225 22.55 18.27 25.59
CA ASP A 225 23.29 17.07 25.19
C ASP A 225 23.74 17.09 23.72
N VAL A 226 23.37 18.13 22.97
CA VAL A 226 23.68 18.26 21.54
C VAL A 226 24.87 19.19 21.34
N VAL A 227 25.81 18.78 20.50
CA VAL A 227 27.01 19.55 20.16
C VAL A 227 27.04 19.78 18.66
N GLY A 228 27.46 20.97 18.21
CA GLY A 228 27.47 21.29 16.78
C GLY A 228 27.60 22.79 16.47
N LEU A 229 26.96 23.20 15.37
CA LEU A 229 27.06 24.56 14.81
C LEU A 229 25.71 25.30 14.83
N PRO A 230 25.67 26.57 15.31
CA PRO A 230 24.47 27.39 15.22
C PRO A 230 24.08 27.70 13.76
N LEU A 231 22.79 27.61 13.42
CA LEU A 231 22.29 27.95 12.09
C LEU A 231 22.61 29.40 11.70
N LYS A 232 22.49 30.34 12.65
CA LYS A 232 22.80 31.77 12.43
C LYS A 232 24.25 31.98 11.97
N PHE A 233 25.19 31.20 12.50
CA PHE A 233 26.60 31.27 12.08
C PHE A 233 26.75 30.83 10.62
N LEU A 234 26.16 29.68 10.26
CA LEU A 234 26.23 29.13 8.91
C LEU A 234 25.52 30.02 7.87
N LEU A 235 24.37 30.60 8.22
CA LEU A 235 23.68 31.56 7.36
C LEU A 235 24.55 32.79 7.06
N ARG A 236 25.28 33.31 8.05
CA ARG A 236 26.15 34.47 7.89
C ARG A 236 27.33 34.16 6.96
N VAL A 237 28.04 33.05 7.19
CA VAL A 237 29.20 32.69 6.36
C VAL A 237 28.78 32.33 4.93
N ALA A 238 27.65 31.64 4.75
CA ALA A 238 27.13 31.33 3.42
C ALA A 238 26.74 32.57 2.62
N ARG A 239 26.12 33.57 3.25
CA ARG A 239 25.86 34.87 2.59
C ARG A 239 27.17 35.52 2.13
N GLY A 240 28.18 35.54 2.99
CA GLY A 240 29.50 36.07 2.65
C GLY A 240 30.18 35.33 1.48
N GLU A 241 30.04 34.01 1.38
CA GLU A 241 30.59 33.26 0.24
C GLU A 241 29.80 33.49 -1.06
N ALA A 242 28.48 33.67 -0.98
CA ALA A 242 27.66 34.03 -2.13
C ALA A 242 28.01 35.45 -2.67
N GLU A 243 28.23 36.42 -1.78
CA GLU A 243 28.65 37.79 -2.14
C GLU A 243 30.01 37.81 -2.84
N LYS A 244 30.93 36.94 -2.44
CA LYS A 244 32.25 36.76 -3.09
C LYS A 244 32.17 35.96 -4.40
N GLY A 245 31.03 35.37 -4.73
CA GLY A 245 30.88 34.46 -5.87
C GLY A 245 31.54 33.09 -5.67
N ASN A 246 31.88 32.69 -4.44
CA ASN A 246 32.46 31.39 -4.14
C ASN A 246 31.37 30.31 -4.00
N TRP A 247 30.83 29.88 -5.15
CA TRP A 247 29.69 28.97 -5.19
C TRP A 247 29.97 27.58 -4.61
N GLY A 248 31.22 27.10 -4.69
CA GLY A 248 31.59 25.79 -4.10
C GLY A 248 31.45 25.78 -2.58
N ALA A 249 32.00 26.79 -1.90
CA ALA A 249 31.87 26.97 -0.46
C ALA A 249 30.42 27.23 -0.05
N PHE A 250 29.73 28.11 -0.79
CA PHE A 250 28.32 28.40 -0.57
C PHE A 250 27.45 27.15 -0.66
N HIS A 251 27.61 26.32 -1.69
CA HIS A 251 26.83 25.09 -1.84
C HIS A 251 27.09 24.10 -0.70
N ALA A 252 28.33 23.94 -0.26
CA ALA A 252 28.67 23.07 0.87
C ALA A 252 28.01 23.55 2.17
N GLN A 253 28.06 24.84 2.45
CA GLN A 253 27.46 25.45 3.64
C GLN A 253 25.93 25.41 3.60
N LEU A 254 25.32 25.63 2.42
CA LEU A 254 23.88 25.48 2.22
C LEU A 254 23.44 24.02 2.43
N ALA A 255 24.18 23.07 1.86
CA ALA A 255 23.88 21.65 1.99
C ALA A 255 23.97 21.17 3.44
N VAL A 256 25.01 21.54 4.20
CA VAL A 256 25.11 21.12 5.61
C VAL A 256 23.96 21.68 6.47
N MET A 257 23.48 22.90 6.17
CA MET A 257 22.29 23.45 6.83
C MET A 257 21.03 22.64 6.51
N ILE A 258 20.84 22.23 5.25
CA ILE A 258 19.71 21.36 4.87
C ILE A 258 19.83 19.99 5.56
N TYR A 259 21.04 19.44 5.68
CA TYR A 259 21.29 18.20 6.41
C TYR A 259 20.86 18.32 7.88
N GLY A 260 21.32 19.35 8.60
CA GLY A 260 21.02 19.50 10.03
C GLY A 260 19.59 19.92 10.37
N ILE A 261 18.96 20.72 9.51
CA ILE A 261 17.64 21.30 9.81
C ILE A 261 16.50 20.47 9.20
N VAL A 262 16.70 19.90 8.00
CA VAL A 262 15.62 19.22 7.25
C VAL A 262 15.78 17.70 7.27
N LEU A 263 17.00 17.19 7.01
CA LEU A 263 17.23 15.75 6.88
C LEU A 263 17.35 15.06 8.25
N PHE A 264 18.13 15.65 9.16
CA PHE A 264 18.42 15.12 10.50
C PHE A 264 18.07 16.14 11.59
N PRO A 265 16.79 16.55 11.70
CA PRO A 265 16.39 17.56 12.67
C PRO A 265 16.63 17.06 14.11
N SER A 266 17.52 17.76 14.81
CA SER A 266 17.87 17.49 16.21
C SER A 266 17.19 18.50 17.13
N MET A 267 17.49 19.78 16.96
CA MET A 267 16.91 20.88 17.71
C MET A 267 16.82 22.19 16.90
N PRO A 268 15.92 23.13 17.26
CA PRO A 268 15.71 24.36 16.51
C PRO A 268 16.96 25.20 16.28
N ASN A 269 17.16 25.64 15.03
CA ASN A 269 18.24 26.55 14.64
C ASN A 269 19.66 26.04 14.94
N PHE A 270 19.86 24.72 14.96
CA PHE A 270 21.14 24.12 15.32
C PHE A 270 21.45 22.90 14.46
N ILE A 271 22.70 22.81 13.98
CA ILE A 271 23.18 21.71 13.15
C ILE A 271 23.99 20.78 14.04
N ASP A 272 23.41 19.63 14.36
CA ASP A 272 24.00 18.57 15.17
C ASP A 272 25.29 18.00 14.53
N TYR A 273 26.30 17.68 15.34
CA TYR A 273 27.52 17.03 14.87
C TYR A 273 27.25 15.72 14.12
N ALA A 274 26.22 14.96 14.51
CA ALA A 274 25.82 13.77 13.76
C ALA A 274 25.45 14.11 12.32
N ALA A 275 24.68 15.20 12.11
CA ALA A 275 24.31 15.66 10.77
C ALA A 275 25.53 16.13 9.97
N VAL A 276 26.50 16.80 10.62
CA VAL A 276 27.79 17.20 9.99
C VAL A 276 28.59 15.97 9.57
N CYS A 277 28.67 14.94 10.42
CA CYS A 277 29.38 13.70 10.09
C CYS A 277 28.73 12.99 8.89
N ILE A 278 27.40 12.93 8.85
CA ILE A 278 26.67 12.30 7.74
C ILE A 278 26.86 13.10 6.43
N PHE A 279 26.85 14.44 6.51
CA PHE A 279 27.15 15.33 5.39
C PHE A 279 28.55 15.05 4.82
N ILE A 280 29.56 14.95 5.68
CA ILE A 280 30.94 14.65 5.28
C ILE A 280 31.04 13.24 4.67
N GLY A 281 30.33 12.26 5.24
CA GLY A 281 30.30 10.88 4.76
C GLY A 281 29.60 10.70 3.41
N ARG A 282 28.75 11.65 2.98
CA ARG A 282 28.00 11.62 1.71
C ARG A 282 27.20 10.33 1.48
N ASN A 283 26.76 9.67 2.56
CA ASN A 283 25.92 8.47 2.52
C ASN A 283 24.71 8.61 3.48
N PRO A 284 23.82 9.59 3.26
CA PRO A 284 22.72 9.88 4.19
C PRO A 284 21.58 8.87 4.14
N VAL A 285 21.43 8.12 3.05
CA VAL A 285 20.21 7.34 2.77
C VAL A 285 19.92 6.28 3.84
N PRO A 286 20.88 5.42 4.25
CA PRO A 286 20.62 4.43 5.28
C PRO A 286 20.25 5.06 6.63
N THR A 287 20.93 6.14 7.01
CA THR A 287 20.67 6.84 8.28
C THR A 287 19.32 7.55 8.28
N LEU A 288 18.92 8.14 7.15
CA LEU A 288 17.61 8.77 6.97
C LEU A 288 16.47 7.75 7.11
N LEU A 289 16.63 6.60 6.47
CA LEU A 289 15.68 5.50 6.55
C LEU A 289 15.58 4.99 7.99
N ALA A 290 16.73 4.81 8.66
CA ALA A 290 16.80 4.40 10.06
C ALA A 290 16.05 5.38 10.97
N ASP A 291 16.33 6.68 10.86
CA ASP A 291 15.69 7.71 11.69
C ASP A 291 14.19 7.81 11.44
N THR A 292 13.75 7.63 10.19
CA THR A 292 12.32 7.59 9.87
C THR A 292 11.65 6.42 10.57
N TYR A 293 12.16 5.21 10.41
CA TYR A 293 11.59 4.03 11.05
C TYR A 293 11.66 4.11 12.58
N TYR A 294 12.80 4.52 13.12
CA TYR A 294 13.01 4.64 14.56
C TYR A 294 12.07 5.67 15.19
N ALA A 295 11.88 6.83 14.55
CA ALA A 295 10.99 7.88 15.02
C ALA A 295 9.52 7.42 15.04
N ILE A 296 9.09 6.65 14.05
CA ILE A 296 7.74 6.10 13.98
C ILE A 296 7.56 4.98 15.02
N HIS A 297 8.48 4.02 15.04
CA HIS A 297 8.39 2.84 15.89
C HIS A 297 8.40 3.21 17.38
N SER A 298 9.30 4.10 17.80
CA SER A 298 9.38 4.56 19.20
C SER A 298 8.13 5.29 19.71
N ARG A 299 7.28 5.80 18.79
CA ARG A 299 6.04 6.51 19.11
C ARG A 299 4.79 5.67 18.86
N HIS A 300 4.92 4.46 18.32
CA HIS A 300 3.79 3.57 18.14
C HIS A 300 3.11 3.25 19.48
N GLY A 301 1.77 3.32 19.53
CA GLY A 301 0.96 3.12 20.74
C GLY A 301 1.06 4.25 21.79
N LYS A 302 2.07 5.12 21.72
CA LYS A 302 2.31 6.22 22.67
C LYS A 302 1.90 7.58 22.12
N GLY A 303 1.96 7.77 20.81
CA GLY A 303 1.81 9.08 20.18
C GLY A 303 2.95 10.05 20.52
N GLY A 304 2.74 11.33 20.23
CA GLY A 304 3.69 12.41 20.52
C GLY A 304 4.52 12.85 19.33
N ALA A 305 5.64 13.54 19.61
CA ALA A 305 6.44 14.19 18.58
C ALA A 305 7.21 13.19 17.69
N ILE A 306 7.02 13.31 16.38
CA ILE A 306 7.77 12.58 15.35
C ILE A 306 8.91 13.48 14.87
N ARG A 307 10.14 13.00 15.04
CA ARG A 307 11.37 13.72 14.65
C ARG A 307 12.14 12.92 13.61
N CYS A 308 11.86 13.18 12.34
CA CYS A 308 12.55 12.65 11.17
C CYS A 308 12.42 13.65 10.00
N CYS A 309 12.95 13.32 8.82
CA CYS A 309 12.76 14.14 7.62
C CYS A 309 11.31 14.06 7.11
N LEU A 310 10.44 14.96 7.61
CA LEU A 310 9.02 14.98 7.25
C LEU A 310 8.75 15.25 5.77
N PRO A 311 9.46 16.19 5.08
CA PRO A 311 9.26 16.39 3.65
C PRO A 311 9.54 15.13 2.83
N LEU A 312 10.59 14.37 3.17
CA LEU A 312 10.95 13.14 2.46
C LEU A 312 9.90 12.04 2.67
N LEU A 313 9.46 11.83 3.92
CA LEU A 313 8.39 10.86 4.22
C LEU A 313 7.08 11.21 3.51
N LEU A 314 6.71 12.50 3.49
CA LEU A 314 5.52 12.96 2.79
C LEU A 314 5.67 12.80 1.27
N ARG A 315 6.81 13.18 0.70
CA ARG A 315 7.09 13.02 -0.74
C ARG A 315 7.03 11.54 -1.14
N TRP A 316 7.58 10.65 -0.32
CA TRP A 316 7.47 9.20 -0.51
C TRP A 316 6.02 8.75 -0.52
N PHE A 317 5.25 9.09 0.53
CA PHE A 317 3.87 8.64 0.64
C PHE A 317 3.01 9.16 -0.52
N MET A 318 3.11 10.46 -0.82
CA MET A 318 2.36 11.07 -1.92
C MET A 318 2.76 10.50 -3.29
N SER A 319 4.01 10.04 -3.48
CA SER A 319 4.44 9.42 -4.73
C SER A 319 3.75 8.07 -5.02
N LEU A 320 3.17 7.42 -4.01
CA LEU A 320 2.47 6.14 -4.10
C LEU A 320 0.97 6.29 -4.37
N LEU A 321 0.41 7.49 -4.19
CA LEU A 321 -1.04 7.73 -4.22
C LEU A 321 -1.51 8.22 -5.60
N PRO A 322 -2.80 8.02 -5.95
CA PRO A 322 -3.37 8.58 -7.18
C PRO A 322 -3.20 10.10 -7.24
N VAL A 323 -2.79 10.61 -8.41
CA VAL A 323 -2.64 12.06 -8.67
C VAL A 323 -3.84 12.67 -9.39
N SER A 324 -4.83 11.85 -9.75
CA SER A 324 -6.07 12.26 -10.41
C SER A 324 -7.21 11.28 -10.14
N GLY A 325 -8.43 11.68 -10.48
CA GLY A 325 -9.63 10.86 -10.37
C GLY A 325 -10.24 10.85 -8.97
N PRO A 326 -11.10 9.84 -8.64
CA PRO A 326 -11.99 9.89 -7.49
C PRO A 326 -11.30 10.14 -6.16
N PHE A 327 -10.07 9.67 -6.02
CA PHE A 327 -9.28 9.97 -4.84
C PHE A 327 -9.01 11.46 -4.68
N VAL A 328 -8.61 12.18 -5.73
CA VAL A 328 -8.35 13.62 -5.72
C VAL A 328 -9.65 14.42 -5.70
N ASP A 329 -10.63 14.04 -6.53
CA ASP A 329 -11.91 14.74 -6.66
C ASP A 329 -12.70 14.72 -5.34
N ALA A 330 -12.53 13.65 -4.54
CA ALA A 330 -13.10 13.50 -3.21
C ALA A 330 -12.52 14.44 -2.14
N GLN A 331 -11.47 15.22 -2.41
CA GLN A 331 -10.76 16.00 -1.38
C GLN A 331 -11.64 17.00 -0.63
N SER A 332 -12.65 17.58 -1.29
CA SER A 332 -13.61 18.50 -0.67
C SER A 332 -14.69 17.79 0.16
N THR A 333 -14.93 16.50 -0.13
CA THR A 333 -16.08 15.74 0.41
C THR A 333 -15.66 14.80 1.54
N TYR A 334 -14.50 14.15 1.39
CA TYR A 334 -14.01 13.13 2.30
C TYR A 334 -12.74 13.57 3.01
N ARG A 335 -12.65 13.25 4.30
CA ARG A 335 -11.41 13.43 5.07
C ARG A 335 -10.32 12.52 4.54
N TRP A 336 -9.06 12.88 4.82
CA TRP A 336 -7.89 12.08 4.44
C TRP A 336 -8.00 10.61 4.86
N THR A 337 -8.45 10.36 6.09
CA THR A 337 -8.66 9.00 6.61
C THR A 337 -9.66 8.20 5.77
N GLN A 338 -10.80 8.81 5.41
CA GLN A 338 -11.82 8.18 4.57
C GLN A 338 -11.29 7.91 3.17
N ARG A 339 -10.57 8.87 2.57
CA ARG A 339 -9.95 8.71 1.24
C ARG A 339 -8.96 7.55 1.21
N VAL A 340 -8.11 7.42 2.23
CA VAL A 340 -7.15 6.32 2.36
C VAL A 340 -7.84 4.98 2.62
N MET A 341 -8.88 4.96 3.45
CA MET A 341 -9.70 3.77 3.67
C MET A 341 -10.53 3.35 2.47
N SER A 342 -10.62 4.18 1.44
CA SER A 342 -11.23 3.83 0.16
C SER A 342 -10.22 3.34 -0.89
N LEU A 343 -8.92 3.40 -0.59
CA LEU A 343 -7.89 2.88 -1.49
C LEU A 343 -7.79 1.37 -1.36
N THR A 344 -7.51 0.73 -2.49
CA THR A 344 -7.15 -0.67 -2.62
C THR A 344 -5.77 -0.80 -3.22
N SER A 345 -5.28 -2.04 -3.29
CA SER A 345 -4.03 -2.35 -3.96
C SER A 345 -3.98 -1.94 -5.44
N TYR A 346 -5.12 -1.73 -6.12
CA TYR A 346 -5.14 -1.31 -7.53
C TYR A 346 -4.98 0.20 -7.71
N ASP A 347 -5.29 0.98 -6.69
CA ASP A 347 -5.19 2.44 -6.72
C ASP A 347 -3.73 2.92 -6.50
N ILE A 348 -2.90 2.07 -5.90
CA ILE A 348 -1.51 2.40 -5.58
C ILE A 348 -0.64 2.44 -6.84
N ARG A 349 0.19 3.48 -6.93
CA ARG A 349 1.15 3.69 -8.01
C ARG A 349 2.42 2.86 -7.78
N TRP A 350 2.34 1.56 -8.06
CA TRP A 350 3.47 0.63 -7.88
C TRP A 350 4.65 0.86 -8.84
N GLN A 351 4.39 1.35 -10.05
CA GLN A 351 5.37 1.40 -11.17
C GLN A 351 5.75 2.84 -11.56
N SER A 352 5.97 3.74 -10.61
CA SER A 352 6.49 5.10 -10.92
C SER A 352 7.88 5.04 -11.59
N TYR A 353 8.59 6.17 -11.75
CA TYR A 353 9.99 6.34 -12.22
C TYR A 353 11.06 5.41 -11.56
N ARG A 354 10.65 4.50 -10.69
CA ARG A 354 11.40 3.47 -9.96
C ARG A 354 11.74 2.24 -10.83
N MET A 355 11.49 2.32 -12.13
CA MET A 355 11.77 1.27 -13.12
C MET A 355 13.27 0.96 -13.26
N ASP A 356 14.15 1.85 -12.79
CA ASP A 356 15.61 1.66 -12.90
C ASP A 356 16.24 0.86 -11.75
N VAL A 357 15.48 0.54 -10.70
CA VAL A 357 16.00 -0.30 -9.60
C VAL A 357 16.23 -1.72 -10.11
N ARG A 358 17.48 -2.07 -10.45
CA ARG A 358 17.84 -3.44 -10.89
C ARG A 358 18.12 -4.32 -9.70
N ASP A 359 18.88 -3.78 -8.76
CA ASP A 359 19.43 -4.47 -7.61
C ASP A 359 18.71 -4.02 -6.35
N VAL A 360 18.37 -4.97 -5.48
CA VAL A 360 17.70 -4.69 -4.20
C VAL A 360 18.55 -5.21 -3.06
N ILE A 361 18.79 -4.37 -2.06
CA ILE A 361 19.47 -4.78 -0.83
C ILE A 361 18.49 -5.59 0.02
N MET A 362 18.77 -6.88 0.19
CA MET A 362 17.87 -7.80 0.88
C MET A 362 18.38 -8.21 2.27
N SER A 363 19.69 -8.10 2.52
CA SER A 363 20.36 -8.59 3.74
C SER A 363 21.69 -7.88 3.97
N CYS A 364 22.23 -7.95 5.19
CA CYS A 364 23.59 -7.51 5.50
C CYS A 364 24.26 -8.51 6.45
N GLY A 365 25.43 -9.02 6.09
CA GLY A 365 26.17 -10.00 6.87
C GLY A 365 25.31 -11.22 7.22
N GLU A 366 25.20 -11.49 8.51
CA GLU A 366 24.39 -12.55 9.11
C GLU A 366 22.88 -12.24 9.18
N PHE A 367 22.49 -10.97 9.01
CA PHE A 367 21.09 -10.54 9.08
C PHE A 367 20.37 -10.88 7.78
N ARG A 368 19.26 -11.63 7.87
CA ARG A 368 18.38 -11.95 6.73
C ARG A 368 17.43 -10.83 6.31
N ASN A 369 17.54 -9.69 6.99
CA ASN A 369 16.92 -8.41 6.69
C ASN A 369 18.01 -7.33 6.77
N VAL A 370 17.64 -6.05 6.71
CA VAL A 370 18.64 -4.96 6.65
C VAL A 370 18.65 -4.19 7.96
N PRO A 371 19.68 -4.35 8.80
CA PRO A 371 19.83 -3.56 10.03
C PRO A 371 20.24 -2.13 9.68
N LEU A 372 19.54 -1.12 10.18
CA LEU A 372 19.86 0.29 9.94
C LEU A 372 20.33 0.98 11.20
N VAL A 373 21.18 1.99 11.03
CA VAL A 373 21.73 2.82 12.10
C VAL A 373 21.35 4.27 11.85
N GLY A 374 20.52 4.84 12.74
CA GLY A 374 20.05 6.23 12.68
C GLY A 374 20.96 7.19 13.45
N THR A 375 20.50 8.40 13.73
CA THR A 375 21.16 9.30 14.68
C THR A 375 20.85 8.92 16.14
N LYS A 376 19.65 8.41 16.42
CA LYS A 376 19.18 8.11 17.79
C LYS A 376 19.25 6.64 18.19
N GLY A 377 19.10 5.73 17.24
CA GLY A 377 19.00 4.31 17.53
C GLY A 377 19.14 3.45 16.29
N CYS A 378 19.09 2.15 16.50
CA CYS A 378 19.19 1.14 15.46
C CYS A 378 17.83 0.48 15.25
N ILE A 379 17.50 0.16 14.00
CA ILE A 379 16.27 -0.54 13.63
C ILE A 379 16.50 -1.29 12.30
N ASN A 380 16.06 -2.54 12.16
CA ASN A 380 16.00 -3.22 10.86
C ASN A 380 14.73 -2.87 10.08
N TYR A 381 14.79 -2.90 8.75
CA TYR A 381 13.60 -2.98 7.89
C TYR A 381 13.61 -4.29 7.12
N ASN A 382 12.47 -4.63 6.52
CA ASN A 382 12.25 -5.92 5.88
C ASN A 382 12.00 -5.73 4.36
N PRO A 383 13.06 -5.71 3.51
CA PRO A 383 12.95 -5.45 2.07
C PRO A 383 12.03 -6.41 1.32
N VAL A 384 11.86 -7.63 1.84
CA VAL A 384 10.96 -8.65 1.28
C VAL A 384 9.52 -8.15 1.16
N LEU A 385 9.09 -7.21 2.01
CA LEU A 385 7.74 -6.65 2.02
C LEU A 385 7.52 -5.54 0.97
N SER A 386 8.59 -5.02 0.36
CA SER A 386 8.56 -3.88 -0.55
C SER A 386 8.83 -4.24 -2.01
N LEU A 387 9.03 -5.51 -2.36
CA LEU A 387 9.40 -5.90 -3.73
C LEU A 387 8.39 -5.39 -4.78
N ARG A 388 7.10 -5.36 -4.44
CA ARG A 388 6.05 -4.78 -5.30
C ARG A 388 6.26 -3.29 -5.60
N GLN A 389 6.70 -2.50 -4.62
CA GLN A 389 6.99 -1.06 -4.79
C GLN A 389 8.20 -0.80 -5.69
N LEU A 390 9.12 -1.78 -5.76
CA LEU A 390 10.30 -1.76 -6.61
C LEU A 390 10.04 -2.36 -8.00
N GLY A 391 8.80 -2.81 -8.24
CA GLY A 391 8.33 -3.34 -9.51
C GLY A 391 8.43 -4.85 -9.65
N PHE A 392 8.81 -5.59 -8.61
CA PHE A 392 8.95 -7.04 -8.62
C PHE A 392 7.69 -7.75 -8.10
N ILE A 393 7.55 -9.04 -8.42
CA ILE A 393 6.39 -9.85 -8.03
C ILE A 393 6.50 -10.25 -6.55
N MET A 394 5.39 -10.12 -5.81
CA MET A 394 5.25 -10.71 -4.47
C MET A 394 4.62 -12.09 -4.60
N SER A 395 5.46 -13.13 -4.75
CA SER A 395 5.00 -14.48 -5.07
C SER A 395 4.47 -15.27 -3.88
N ARG A 396 5.02 -15.04 -2.68
CA ARG A 396 4.73 -15.79 -1.47
C ARG A 396 4.68 -14.87 -0.25
N ARG A 397 4.09 -15.37 0.85
CA ARG A 397 4.30 -14.78 2.17
C ARG A 397 5.79 -14.75 2.54
N PRO A 398 6.26 -13.75 3.30
CA PRO A 398 7.63 -13.72 3.80
C PRO A 398 7.90 -14.93 4.71
N LEU A 399 9.15 -15.39 4.75
CA LEU A 399 9.57 -16.38 5.75
C LEU A 399 9.76 -15.66 7.09
N GLU A 400 9.50 -16.35 8.19
CA GLU A 400 9.66 -15.78 9.54
C GLU A 400 11.05 -15.16 9.75
N ALA A 401 12.09 -15.85 9.30
CA ALA A 401 13.47 -15.36 9.40
C ALA A 401 13.77 -14.12 8.54
N GLU A 402 12.98 -13.83 7.50
CA GLU A 402 13.11 -12.61 6.66
C GLU A 402 12.43 -11.39 7.30
N ILE A 403 11.50 -11.60 8.24
CA ILE A 403 10.75 -10.53 8.93
C ILE A 403 11.00 -10.47 10.44
N ALA A 404 11.80 -11.38 10.98
CA ALA A 404 12.10 -11.47 12.40
C ALA A 404 12.61 -10.14 12.97
N GLU A 405 12.14 -9.81 14.17
CA GLU A 405 12.61 -8.64 14.89
C GLU A 405 14.05 -8.84 15.38
N SER A 406 15.01 -8.38 14.59
CA SER A 406 16.43 -8.63 14.83
C SER A 406 17.19 -7.44 15.42
N VAL A 407 16.66 -6.21 15.31
CA VAL A 407 17.36 -4.99 15.72
C VAL A 407 16.34 -3.92 16.14
N TYR A 408 16.30 -3.54 17.41
CA TYR A 408 15.67 -2.29 17.87
C TYR A 408 16.26 -1.86 19.23
N PHE A 409 17.03 -0.78 19.26
CA PHE A 409 17.63 -0.25 20.50
C PHE A 409 18.16 1.18 20.33
N GLU A 410 18.26 1.94 21.43
CA GLU A 410 19.01 3.20 21.48
C GLU A 410 20.51 2.91 21.42
N LYS A 411 21.28 3.65 20.61
CA LYS A 411 22.70 3.35 20.34
C LYS A 411 23.55 3.15 21.60
N LYS A 412 23.38 4.04 22.57
CA LYS A 412 24.13 4.04 23.83
C LYS A 412 23.91 2.78 24.68
N ASN A 413 22.83 2.04 24.45
CA ASN A 413 22.47 0.87 25.26
C ASN A 413 23.26 -0.39 24.85
N ASP A 414 23.68 -0.50 23.60
CA ASP A 414 24.36 -1.71 23.10
C ASP A 414 25.44 -1.39 22.04
N PRO A 415 26.62 -0.90 22.48
CA PRO A 415 27.74 -0.61 21.58
C PRO A 415 28.26 -1.84 20.84
N VAL A 416 28.21 -3.03 21.46
CA VAL A 416 28.71 -4.28 20.86
C VAL A 416 27.85 -4.66 19.65
N ARG A 417 26.53 -4.56 19.78
CA ARG A 417 25.60 -4.82 18.67
C ARG A 417 25.67 -3.73 17.61
N LEU A 418 25.94 -2.48 17.98
CA LEU A 418 26.20 -1.41 17.01
C LEU A 418 27.42 -1.73 16.13
N GLU A 419 28.53 -2.19 16.74
CA GLU A 419 29.71 -2.63 15.99
C GLU A 419 29.42 -3.86 15.11
N GLN A 420 28.61 -4.80 15.60
CA GLN A 420 28.18 -5.96 14.82
C GLN A 420 27.43 -5.54 13.56
N ILE A 421 26.47 -4.61 13.69
CA ILE A 421 25.76 -4.04 12.54
C ILE A 421 26.76 -3.36 11.59
N GLY A 422 27.70 -2.57 12.12
CA GLY A 422 28.74 -1.95 11.31
C GLY A 422 29.61 -2.94 10.53
N ARG A 423 29.91 -4.11 11.11
CA ARG A 423 30.60 -5.21 10.41
C ARG A 423 29.71 -5.84 9.35
N ALA A 424 28.43 -6.08 9.64
CA ALA A 424 27.48 -6.67 8.70
C ALA A 424 27.32 -5.82 7.41
N TRP A 425 27.35 -4.49 7.52
CA TRP A 425 27.32 -3.57 6.37
C TRP A 425 28.53 -3.67 5.44
N LYS A 426 29.61 -4.36 5.82
CA LYS A 426 30.73 -4.67 4.92
C LYS A 426 30.40 -5.79 3.94
N SER A 427 29.33 -6.56 4.20
CA SER A 427 28.89 -7.69 3.38
C SER A 427 27.41 -7.56 3.05
N ILE A 428 27.10 -6.70 2.08
CA ILE A 428 25.70 -6.41 1.68
C ILE A 428 25.22 -7.52 0.75
N GLY A 429 24.13 -8.20 1.13
CA GLY A 429 23.47 -9.21 0.32
C GLY A 429 22.44 -8.57 -0.61
N VAL A 430 22.87 -8.33 -1.85
CA VAL A 430 22.07 -7.78 -2.94
C VAL A 430 21.43 -8.91 -3.75
N ARG A 431 20.15 -8.79 -4.10
CA ARG A 431 19.52 -9.64 -5.11
C ARG A 431 19.39 -8.85 -6.41
N ASP A 432 20.02 -9.37 -7.45
CA ASP A 432 19.90 -8.85 -8.81
C ASP A 432 18.49 -9.13 -9.37
N GLY A 433 18.05 -8.25 -10.26
CA GLY A 433 16.81 -8.36 -11.01
C GLY A 433 16.70 -9.66 -11.82
N SER A 434 17.81 -10.27 -12.22
CA SER A 434 17.79 -11.60 -12.85
C SER A 434 17.24 -12.69 -11.90
N ILE A 435 17.54 -12.59 -10.60
CA ILE A 435 17.09 -13.51 -9.55
C ILE A 435 15.66 -13.16 -9.12
N LEU A 436 15.35 -11.86 -9.01
CA LEU A 436 14.01 -11.38 -8.65
C LEU A 436 12.98 -11.56 -9.77
N GLY A 437 13.45 -11.80 -11.00
CA GLY A 437 12.63 -12.04 -12.17
C GLY A 437 12.20 -10.77 -12.88
N LYS A 438 11.35 -10.93 -13.90
CA LYS A 438 10.86 -9.80 -14.71
C LYS A 438 10.06 -8.84 -13.84
N LYS A 439 10.27 -7.53 -14.05
CA LYS A 439 9.49 -6.49 -13.38
C LYS A 439 8.02 -6.58 -13.78
N PHE A 440 7.21 -6.93 -12.81
CA PHE A 440 5.77 -6.93 -12.89
C PHE A 440 5.21 -6.72 -11.49
N ALA A 441 4.69 -5.52 -11.23
CA ALA A 441 4.35 -5.06 -9.88
C ALA A 441 3.01 -5.64 -9.35
N ILE A 442 2.97 -6.96 -9.19
CA ILE A 442 1.80 -7.73 -8.76
C ILE A 442 2.08 -8.45 -7.44
N ALA A 443 1.02 -8.63 -6.65
CA ALA A 443 1.03 -9.56 -5.53
C ALA A 443 0.16 -10.77 -5.85
N MET A 444 0.72 -11.96 -5.68
CA MET A 444 0.01 -13.21 -5.89
C MET A 444 -1.04 -13.44 -4.78
N PRO A 445 -2.07 -14.28 -5.01
CA PRO A 445 -3.12 -14.55 -4.04
C PRO A 445 -2.59 -14.95 -2.65
N ASP A 446 -1.59 -15.84 -2.59
CA ASP A 446 -0.97 -16.29 -1.34
C ASP A 446 -0.44 -15.13 -0.47
N TYR A 447 0.20 -14.14 -1.09
CA TYR A 447 0.66 -12.96 -0.38
C TYR A 447 -0.51 -12.08 0.06
N THR A 448 -1.47 -11.86 -0.84
CA THR A 448 -2.63 -11.00 -0.58
C THR A 448 -3.50 -11.54 0.56
N ASP A 449 -3.71 -12.85 0.61
CA ASP A 449 -4.45 -13.51 1.68
C ASP A 449 -3.68 -13.51 3.00
N TRP A 450 -2.35 -13.59 2.95
CA TRP A 450 -1.52 -13.39 4.13
C TRP A 450 -1.65 -11.96 4.69
N VAL A 451 -1.68 -10.93 3.82
CA VAL A 451 -1.93 -9.54 4.26
C VAL A 451 -3.32 -9.39 4.89
N LYS A 452 -4.37 -9.98 4.30
CA LYS A 452 -5.73 -9.93 4.88
C LYS A 452 -5.79 -10.57 6.27
N LYS A 453 -5.18 -11.76 6.44
CA LYS A 453 -5.06 -12.41 7.76
C LYS A 453 -4.28 -11.55 8.76
N ARG A 454 -3.25 -10.85 8.29
CA ARG A 454 -2.50 -9.91 9.13
C ARG A 454 -3.38 -8.74 9.59
N VAL A 455 -4.25 -8.22 8.73
CA VAL A 455 -5.20 -7.15 9.07
C VAL A 455 -6.19 -7.60 10.15
N GLU A 456 -6.65 -8.85 10.12
CA GLU A 456 -7.52 -9.41 11.17
C GLU A 456 -6.84 -9.43 12.55
N THR A 457 -5.51 -9.62 12.58
CA THR A 457 -4.73 -9.61 13.83
C THR A 457 -4.37 -8.20 14.28
N LEU A 458 -3.90 -7.36 13.34
CA LEU A 458 -3.42 -6.00 13.62
C LEU A 458 -4.58 -5.02 13.91
N LEU A 459 -5.74 -5.29 13.34
CA LEU A 459 -6.94 -4.44 13.27
C LEU A 459 -6.71 -3.13 12.50
N LEU A 460 -7.74 -2.69 11.77
CA LEU A 460 -7.69 -1.41 11.07
C LEU A 460 -7.89 -0.24 12.04
N PRO A 461 -7.22 0.91 11.82
CA PRO A 461 -7.39 2.09 12.67
C PRO A 461 -8.72 2.84 12.44
N TYR A 462 -9.39 2.58 11.31
CA TYR A 462 -10.58 3.29 10.86
C TYR A 462 -11.57 2.31 10.23
N ASP A 463 -12.83 2.76 10.09
CA ASP A 463 -13.89 1.98 9.44
C ASP A 463 -13.58 1.76 7.96
N ARG A 464 -13.88 0.55 7.47
CA ARG A 464 -13.75 0.23 6.05
C ARG A 464 -14.65 1.14 5.24
N MET A 465 -14.11 1.71 4.17
CA MET A 465 -14.88 2.48 3.20
C MET A 465 -15.03 1.66 1.94
N ASN A 466 -16.13 1.90 1.23
CA ASN A 466 -16.27 1.35 -0.11
C ASN A 466 -15.14 1.89 -1.00
N PRO A 467 -14.56 1.05 -1.88
CA PRO A 467 -13.61 1.51 -2.87
C PRO A 467 -14.20 2.67 -3.68
N LEU A 468 -13.44 3.75 -3.85
CA LEU A 468 -13.86 4.89 -4.67
C LEU A 468 -13.88 4.55 -6.17
N GLN A 469 -13.28 3.42 -6.56
CA GLN A 469 -13.22 2.92 -7.92
C GLN A 469 -13.76 1.49 -7.99
N VAL A 470 -14.43 1.18 -9.11
CA VAL A 470 -14.86 -0.19 -9.42
C VAL A 470 -13.61 -1.04 -9.65
N GLN A 471 -13.41 -2.03 -8.79
CA GLN A 471 -12.26 -2.92 -8.89
C GLN A 471 -12.44 -3.91 -10.05
N PRO A 472 -11.36 -4.29 -10.75
CA PRO A 472 -11.41 -5.43 -11.65
C PRO A 472 -11.90 -6.67 -10.89
N PRO A 473 -12.75 -7.51 -11.51
CA PRO A 473 -13.00 -8.84 -10.97
C PRO A 473 -11.66 -9.57 -10.71
N LEU A 474 -11.56 -10.28 -9.58
CA LEU A 474 -10.39 -11.09 -9.15
C LEU A 474 -9.79 -11.99 -10.25
N ILE A 475 -10.58 -12.28 -11.29
CA ILE A 475 -10.27 -13.09 -12.47
C ILE A 475 -9.22 -12.43 -13.40
N LEU A 476 -8.92 -11.13 -13.24
CA LEU A 476 -8.04 -10.37 -14.16
C LEU A 476 -6.56 -10.27 -13.74
N ALA A 477 -6.17 -10.80 -12.57
CA ALA A 477 -4.86 -10.50 -11.97
C ALA A 477 -3.65 -11.12 -12.71
N ASP A 478 -3.83 -12.25 -13.41
CA ASP A 478 -2.69 -13.09 -13.83
C ASP A 478 -2.45 -13.16 -15.36
N THR A 479 -3.32 -12.57 -16.20
CA THR A 479 -3.32 -12.88 -17.65
C THR A 479 -3.46 -11.69 -18.61
N VAL A 480 -3.87 -10.51 -18.13
CA VAL A 480 -3.79 -9.26 -18.91
C VAL A 480 -2.69 -8.41 -18.28
N PRO A 481 -1.69 -7.89 -19.04
CA PRO A 481 -0.73 -6.96 -18.50
C PRO A 481 -1.49 -5.84 -17.78
N ALA A 482 -1.26 -5.67 -16.47
CA ALA A 482 -2.01 -4.73 -15.63
C ALA A 482 -2.07 -3.33 -16.26
N GLU A 483 -1.06 -2.96 -17.03
CA GLU A 483 -0.93 -1.72 -17.79
C GLU A 483 -1.96 -1.58 -18.92
N GLN A 484 -2.35 -2.64 -19.62
CA GLN A 484 -3.40 -2.57 -20.66
C GLN A 484 -4.80 -2.40 -20.04
N TYR A 485 -5.06 -3.06 -18.92
CA TYR A 485 -6.30 -2.87 -18.16
C TYR A 485 -6.36 -1.46 -17.55
N LYS A 486 -5.26 -1.00 -16.92
CA LYS A 486 -5.12 0.37 -16.41
C LYS A 486 -5.28 1.42 -17.51
N GLN A 487 -4.69 1.22 -18.70
CA GLN A 487 -4.84 2.13 -19.84
C GLN A 487 -6.29 2.17 -20.34
N ALA A 488 -6.94 1.00 -20.48
CA ALA A 488 -8.34 0.95 -20.88
C ALA A 488 -9.27 1.61 -19.85
N LEU A 489 -8.98 1.45 -18.55
CA LEU A 489 -9.74 2.07 -17.46
C LEU A 489 -9.54 3.60 -17.44
N MET A 490 -8.30 4.07 -17.60
CA MET A 490 -7.97 5.49 -17.71
C MET A 490 -8.62 6.13 -18.94
N GLU A 491 -8.59 5.45 -20.09
CA GLU A 491 -9.20 5.96 -21.32
C GLU A 491 -10.72 5.97 -21.22
N SER A 492 -11.33 4.94 -20.63
CA SER A 492 -12.78 4.92 -20.34
C SER A 492 -13.18 6.06 -19.40
N ARG A 493 -12.39 6.35 -18.36
CA ARG A 493 -12.63 7.51 -17.49
C ARG A 493 -12.52 8.83 -18.26
N ARG A 494 -11.45 9.01 -19.04
CA ARG A 494 -11.22 10.23 -19.84
C ARG A 494 -12.35 10.48 -20.82
N LEU A 495 -12.86 9.43 -21.46
CA LEU A 495 -13.99 9.54 -22.38
C LEU A 495 -15.29 9.91 -21.65
N LYS A 496 -15.51 9.40 -20.43
CA LYS A 496 -16.66 9.72 -19.61
C LYS A 496 -16.65 11.16 -19.08
N GLU A 497 -15.48 11.66 -18.69
CA GLU A 497 -15.27 13.07 -18.32
C GLU A 497 -15.57 13.98 -19.52
N LYS A 498 -15.03 13.66 -20.71
CA LYS A 498 -15.34 14.39 -21.94
C LYS A 498 -16.82 14.35 -22.33
N GLU A 499 -17.49 13.22 -22.11
CA GLU A 499 -18.92 13.12 -22.36
C GLU A 499 -19.71 14.05 -21.42
N GLN A 500 -19.31 14.13 -20.14
CA GLN A 500 -19.92 15.01 -19.16
C GLN A 500 -19.68 16.50 -19.49
N ASP A 501 -18.47 16.86 -19.89
CA ASP A 501 -18.13 18.23 -20.32
C ASP A 501 -18.95 18.63 -21.55
N ALA A 502 -18.98 17.79 -22.59
CA ALA A 502 -19.80 18.03 -23.78
C ALA A 502 -21.31 18.09 -23.47
N GLN A 503 -21.80 17.30 -22.50
CA GLN A 503 -23.18 17.41 -22.03
C GLN A 503 -23.45 18.74 -21.32
N MET A 504 -22.47 19.26 -20.58
CA MET A 504 -22.59 20.54 -19.89
C MET A 504 -22.58 21.71 -20.89
N GLU A 505 -21.69 21.68 -21.87
CA GLU A 505 -21.64 22.67 -22.96
C GLU A 505 -22.94 22.63 -23.79
N LEU A 506 -23.46 21.44 -24.10
CA LEU A 506 -24.76 21.28 -24.74
C LEU A 506 -25.89 21.87 -23.90
N TYR A 507 -25.85 21.73 -22.57
CA TYR A 507 -26.84 22.33 -21.67
C TYR A 507 -26.74 23.86 -21.65
N GLN A 508 -25.53 24.41 -21.61
CA GLN A 508 -25.29 25.85 -21.67
C GLN A 508 -25.76 26.44 -23.00
N ALA A 509 -25.38 25.83 -24.13
CA ALA A 509 -25.83 26.25 -25.45
C ALA A 509 -27.36 26.21 -25.60
N LYS A 510 -28.03 25.23 -24.99
CA LYS A 510 -29.51 25.18 -24.93
C LYS A 510 -30.10 26.34 -24.14
N ALA A 511 -29.48 26.68 -23.00
CA ALA A 511 -29.92 27.80 -22.17
C ALA A 511 -29.72 29.15 -22.89
N GLU A 512 -28.60 29.32 -23.57
CA GLU A 512 -28.29 30.52 -24.36
C GLU A 512 -29.22 30.66 -25.57
N LYS A 513 -29.50 29.56 -26.30
CA LYS A 513 -30.50 29.55 -27.38
C LYS A 513 -31.87 29.99 -26.86
N LEU A 514 -32.27 29.51 -25.69
CA LEU A 514 -33.54 29.91 -25.08
C LEU A 514 -33.54 31.40 -24.72
N ASN A 515 -32.46 31.92 -24.15
CA ASN A 515 -32.30 33.34 -23.83
C ASN A 515 -32.35 34.22 -25.08
N LEU A 516 -31.58 33.88 -26.13
CA LEU A 516 -31.62 34.53 -27.43
C LEU A 516 -33.02 34.48 -28.06
N SER A 517 -33.74 33.36 -27.91
CA SER A 517 -35.12 33.22 -28.37
C SER A 517 -36.09 34.14 -27.62
N HIS A 518 -35.91 34.33 -26.31
CA HIS A 518 -36.67 35.33 -25.54
C HIS A 518 -36.35 36.75 -26.03
N GLN A 519 -35.06 37.11 -26.14
CA GLN A 519 -34.66 38.43 -26.62
C GLN A 519 -35.14 38.73 -28.04
N LEU A 520 -35.15 37.74 -28.96
CA LEU A 520 -35.71 37.88 -30.30
C LEU A 520 -37.22 38.15 -30.29
N ARG A 521 -37.95 37.63 -29.29
CA ARG A 521 -39.38 37.90 -29.09
C ARG A 521 -39.61 39.28 -28.48
N ASP A 522 -38.71 39.73 -27.60
CA ASP A 522 -38.83 41.04 -26.94
C ASP A 522 -38.51 42.21 -27.89
N ILE A 523 -37.76 41.96 -28.97
CA ILE A 523 -37.30 42.97 -29.95
C ILE A 523 -38.30 43.19 -31.11
N GLN A 524 -39.57 42.82 -30.96
CA GLN A 524 -40.59 43.00 -32.00
C GLN A 524 -40.89 44.46 -32.40
N SER A 525 -40.17 45.44 -31.85
CA SER A 525 -40.24 46.88 -32.21
C SER A 525 -38.88 47.58 -32.45
N ALA A 526 -37.73 46.87 -32.49
CA ALA A 526 -36.41 47.51 -32.60
C ALA A 526 -35.75 47.44 -34.00
N ASP A 527 -34.57 48.06 -34.12
CA ASP A 527 -33.75 48.20 -35.34
C ASP A 527 -33.57 46.87 -36.11
N VAL A 528 -33.87 46.90 -37.42
CA VAL A 528 -33.73 45.77 -38.36
C VAL A 528 -32.32 45.20 -38.36
N GLY A 529 -31.30 46.04 -38.12
CA GLY A 529 -29.90 45.61 -38.00
C GLY A 529 -29.65 44.66 -36.82
N GLU A 530 -30.22 44.98 -35.65
CA GLU A 530 -30.08 44.17 -34.43
C GLU A 530 -30.82 42.84 -34.55
N ILE A 531 -32.01 42.85 -35.16
CA ILE A 531 -32.78 41.63 -35.48
C ILE A 531 -31.96 40.71 -36.39
N ARG A 532 -31.32 41.25 -37.43
CA ARG A 532 -30.51 40.45 -38.36
C ARG A 532 -29.26 39.87 -37.67
N SER A 533 -28.60 40.64 -36.82
CA SER A 533 -27.45 40.19 -36.03
C SER A 533 -27.83 39.04 -35.09
N LYS A 534 -28.90 39.20 -34.30
CA LYS A 534 -29.39 38.17 -33.38
C LYS A 534 -29.91 36.92 -34.09
N LYS A 535 -30.51 37.05 -35.28
CA LYS A 535 -30.88 35.90 -36.12
C LYS A 535 -29.65 35.11 -36.60
N ARG A 536 -28.55 35.78 -36.96
CA ARG A 536 -27.28 35.09 -37.29
C ARG A 536 -26.73 34.36 -36.06
N SER A 537 -26.65 35.05 -34.91
CA SER A 537 -26.19 34.44 -33.66
C SER A 537 -27.05 33.24 -33.23
N TYR A 538 -28.37 33.30 -33.40
CA TYR A 538 -29.27 32.16 -33.16
C TYR A 538 -28.97 30.99 -34.11
N SER A 539 -28.74 31.27 -35.40
CA SER A 539 -28.38 30.25 -36.39
C SER A 539 -27.00 29.63 -36.12
N GLU A 540 -26.03 30.43 -35.66
CA GLU A 540 -24.71 29.96 -35.23
C GLU A 540 -24.80 29.12 -33.94
N MET A 541 -25.68 29.50 -33.01
CA MET A 541 -25.94 28.68 -31.81
C MET A 541 -26.59 27.34 -32.16
N GLU A 542 -27.46 27.31 -33.17
CA GLU A 542 -28.10 26.09 -33.67
C GLU A 542 -27.09 25.13 -34.30
N THR A 543 -26.10 25.64 -35.05
CA THR A 543 -25.02 24.80 -35.60
C THR A 543 -24.08 24.27 -34.53
N LEU A 544 -23.79 25.05 -33.48
CA LEU A 544 -23.02 24.60 -32.31
C LEU A 544 -23.75 23.49 -31.54
N LEU A 545 -25.03 23.66 -31.25
CA LEU A 545 -25.87 22.65 -30.60
C LEU A 545 -25.85 21.30 -31.35
N ASP A 546 -25.94 21.36 -32.68
CA ASP A 546 -25.88 20.18 -33.54
C ASP A 546 -24.48 19.53 -33.54
N ALA A 547 -23.41 20.33 -33.47
CA ALA A 547 -22.04 19.83 -33.39
C ALA A 547 -21.78 19.12 -32.05
N GLU A 548 -22.15 19.75 -30.93
CA GLU A 548 -22.00 19.16 -29.59
C GLU A 548 -22.84 17.90 -29.42
N HIS A 549 -24.07 17.89 -29.95
CA HIS A 549 -24.90 16.69 -29.92
C HIS A 549 -24.28 15.53 -30.71
N ARG A 550 -23.68 15.80 -31.87
CA ARG A 550 -22.95 14.79 -32.67
C ARG A 550 -21.72 14.27 -31.91
N GLU A 551 -20.98 15.12 -31.23
CA GLU A 551 -19.79 14.72 -30.46
C GLU A 551 -20.17 13.85 -29.25
N CYS A 552 -21.23 14.20 -28.52
CA CYS A 552 -21.78 13.39 -27.43
C CYS A 552 -22.15 11.96 -27.91
N LEU A 553 -22.83 11.85 -29.06
CA LEU A 553 -23.15 10.56 -29.68
C LEU A 553 -21.91 9.79 -30.13
N ARG A 554 -20.88 10.48 -30.63
CA ARG A 554 -19.61 9.87 -31.04
C ARG A 554 -18.88 9.24 -29.85
N LEU A 555 -18.81 9.97 -28.72
CA LEU A 555 -18.19 9.50 -27.49
C LEU A 555 -18.92 8.29 -26.89
N GLN A 556 -20.26 8.31 -26.84
CA GLN A 556 -21.06 7.17 -26.38
C GLN A 556 -20.83 5.90 -27.21
N ARG A 557 -20.72 6.04 -28.55
CA ARG A 557 -20.41 4.90 -29.43
C ARG A 557 -19.00 4.35 -29.18
N ALA A 558 -18.02 5.23 -28.94
CA ALA A 558 -16.66 4.83 -28.62
C ALA A 558 -16.60 4.07 -27.28
N GLU A 559 -17.26 4.58 -26.24
CA GLU A 559 -17.35 3.92 -24.92
C GLU A 559 -18.00 2.53 -25.04
N ALA A 560 -19.12 2.43 -25.76
CA ALA A 560 -19.79 1.14 -25.99
C ALA A 560 -18.89 0.13 -26.72
N GLY A 561 -18.06 0.60 -27.67
CA GLY A 561 -17.07 -0.22 -28.37
C GLY A 561 -15.99 -0.75 -27.43
N HIS A 562 -15.44 0.10 -26.55
CA HIS A 562 -14.48 -0.32 -25.54
C HIS A 562 -15.09 -1.29 -24.53
N LEU A 563 -16.32 -1.04 -24.05
CA LEU A 563 -17.03 -1.96 -23.16
C LEU A 563 -17.25 -3.34 -23.79
N LYS A 564 -17.55 -3.39 -25.09
CA LYS A 564 -17.67 -4.65 -25.82
C LYS A 564 -16.32 -5.38 -25.88
N LYS A 565 -15.24 -4.67 -26.17
CA LYS A 565 -13.88 -5.24 -26.17
C LYS A 565 -13.48 -5.80 -24.81
N ILE A 566 -13.85 -5.12 -23.72
CA ILE A 566 -13.66 -5.61 -22.35
C ILE A 566 -14.41 -6.93 -22.15
N ARG A 567 -15.71 -6.99 -22.50
CA ARG A 567 -16.51 -8.22 -22.38
C ARG A 567 -15.97 -9.39 -23.21
N ASP A 568 -15.47 -9.11 -24.41
CA ASP A 568 -14.90 -10.13 -25.30
C ASP A 568 -13.57 -10.66 -24.74
N LEU A 569 -12.73 -9.78 -24.20
CA LEU A 569 -11.50 -10.17 -23.49
C LEU A 569 -11.80 -11.03 -22.26
N GLU A 570 -12.78 -10.63 -21.44
CA GLU A 570 -13.23 -11.42 -20.28
C GLU A 570 -13.70 -12.82 -20.69
N LYS A 571 -14.41 -12.95 -21.82
CA LYS A 571 -14.89 -14.23 -22.32
C LYS A 571 -13.75 -15.13 -22.79
N GLN A 572 -12.77 -14.58 -23.51
CA GLN A 572 -11.58 -15.32 -23.93
C GLN A 572 -10.74 -15.77 -22.72
N LEU A 573 -10.69 -14.95 -21.68
CA LEU A 573 -9.96 -15.25 -20.44
C LEU A 573 -10.58 -16.42 -19.68
N ARG A 574 -11.92 -16.42 -19.51
CA ARG A 574 -12.65 -17.53 -18.87
C ARG A 574 -12.39 -18.86 -19.57
N ALA A 575 -12.25 -18.86 -20.90
CA ALA A 575 -11.94 -20.08 -21.65
C ALA A 575 -10.50 -20.57 -21.38
N LYS A 576 -9.53 -19.66 -21.29
CA LYS A 576 -8.13 -20.00 -20.95
C LYS A 576 -7.96 -20.48 -19.52
N ASP A 577 -8.69 -19.92 -18.55
CA ASP A 577 -8.61 -20.36 -17.14
C ASP A 577 -9.10 -21.79 -16.97
N ILE A 578 -10.19 -22.15 -17.66
CA ILE A 578 -10.70 -23.53 -17.66
C ILE A 578 -9.65 -24.48 -18.25
N GLN A 579 -8.91 -24.05 -19.27
CA GLN A 579 -7.83 -24.83 -19.87
C GLN A 579 -6.63 -24.99 -18.93
N MET A 580 -6.14 -23.90 -18.34
CA MET A 580 -4.97 -23.91 -17.46
C MET A 580 -5.25 -24.68 -16.16
N LYS A 581 -6.46 -24.57 -15.61
CA LYS A 581 -6.88 -25.37 -14.44
C LYS A 581 -6.83 -26.87 -14.73
N LYS A 582 -7.29 -27.29 -15.91
CA LYS A 582 -7.17 -28.69 -16.36
C LYS A 582 -5.71 -29.14 -16.46
N GLU A 583 -4.82 -28.28 -16.97
CA GLU A 583 -3.39 -28.60 -17.07
C GLU A 583 -2.71 -28.71 -15.69
N VAL A 584 -3.08 -27.84 -14.73
CA VAL A 584 -2.56 -27.90 -13.35
C VAL A 584 -3.08 -29.16 -12.63
N ASP A 585 -4.36 -29.47 -12.75
CA ASP A 585 -4.95 -30.68 -12.17
C ASP A 585 -4.27 -31.94 -12.74
N GLN A 586 -3.93 -31.96 -14.03
CA GLN A 586 -3.15 -33.04 -14.66
C GLN A 586 -1.72 -33.14 -14.12
N ARG A 587 -1.04 -32.01 -13.87
CA ARG A 587 0.31 -32.01 -13.27
C ARG A 587 0.29 -32.50 -11.83
N LEU A 588 -0.70 -32.08 -11.04
CA LEU A 588 -0.87 -32.53 -9.65
C LEU A 588 -1.17 -34.04 -9.57
N ALA A 589 -1.99 -34.56 -10.49
CA ALA A 589 -2.22 -36.00 -10.63
C ALA A 589 -0.91 -36.75 -11.00
N SER A 590 -0.08 -36.17 -11.87
CA SER A 590 1.21 -36.76 -12.24
C SER A 590 2.22 -36.74 -11.08
N GLU A 591 2.26 -35.65 -10.30
CA GLU A 591 3.14 -35.54 -9.13
C GLU A 591 2.74 -36.52 -8.01
N THR A 592 1.44 -36.66 -7.76
CA THR A 592 0.94 -37.63 -6.76
C THR A 592 1.25 -39.07 -7.15
N GLN A 593 1.18 -39.40 -8.45
CA GLN A 593 1.62 -40.71 -8.95
C GLN A 593 3.12 -40.94 -8.73
N LEU A 594 3.97 -39.99 -9.11
CA LEU A 594 5.42 -40.08 -8.90
C LEU A 594 5.79 -40.19 -7.41
N ARG A 595 5.10 -39.47 -6.52
CA ARG A 595 5.31 -39.58 -5.07
C ARG A 595 4.98 -40.96 -4.55
N ALA A 596 3.92 -41.60 -5.05
CA ALA A 596 3.58 -42.97 -4.68
C ALA A 596 4.66 -43.97 -5.13
N GLU A 597 5.18 -43.82 -6.35
CA GLU A 597 6.28 -44.65 -6.87
C GLU A 597 7.57 -44.50 -6.04
N VAL A 598 7.93 -43.27 -5.65
CA VAL A 598 9.09 -43.01 -4.78
C VAL A 598 8.90 -43.65 -3.40
N MET A 599 7.68 -43.63 -2.86
CA MET A 599 7.38 -44.27 -1.57
C MET A 599 7.56 -45.78 -1.65
N GLU A 600 7.10 -46.41 -2.74
CA GLU A 600 7.23 -47.84 -2.97
C GLU A 600 8.69 -48.26 -3.18
N LEU A 601 9.47 -47.50 -3.94
CA LEU A 601 10.92 -47.75 -4.09
C LEU A 601 11.67 -47.65 -2.75
N ARG A 602 11.29 -46.69 -1.90
CA ARG A 602 11.85 -46.57 -0.53
C ARG A 602 11.49 -47.77 0.34
N ARG A 603 10.28 -48.30 0.22
CA ARG A 603 9.85 -49.52 0.94
C ARG A 603 10.71 -50.72 0.52
N GLN A 604 10.87 -50.93 -0.79
CA GLN A 604 11.69 -52.00 -1.34
C GLN A 604 13.17 -51.88 -0.93
N LEU A 605 13.71 -50.66 -0.90
CA LEU A 605 15.07 -50.41 -0.41
C LEU A 605 15.21 -50.75 1.07
N LYS A 606 14.20 -50.39 1.89
CA LYS A 606 14.20 -50.68 3.34
C LYS A 606 14.17 -52.19 3.60
N GLU A 607 13.37 -52.95 2.86
CA GLU A 607 13.31 -54.42 2.98
C GLU A 607 14.64 -55.10 2.63
N LYS A 608 15.37 -54.57 1.65
CA LYS A 608 16.71 -55.08 1.28
C LYS A 608 17.81 -54.74 2.29
N ILE A 609 17.62 -53.69 3.10
CA ILE A 609 18.59 -53.25 4.13
C ILE A 609 18.37 -54.02 5.45
N THR A 610 17.14 -54.49 5.73
CA THR A 610 16.79 -55.15 7.01
C THR A 610 17.40 -56.52 7.35
N PRO A 611 18.11 -57.28 6.47
CA PRO A 611 18.74 -58.53 6.90
C PRO A 611 20.25 -58.40 7.13
N LEU A 612 20.78 -57.23 7.51
CA LEU A 612 22.19 -57.09 7.86
C LEU A 612 22.39 -57.32 9.37
N PRO A 613 23.14 -58.35 9.80
CA PRO A 613 23.33 -58.66 11.22
C PRO A 613 24.10 -57.54 11.93
N GLU A 614 23.65 -57.21 13.14
CA GLU A 614 24.26 -56.23 14.03
C GLU A 614 25.71 -56.63 14.34
N CYS A 615 26.66 -55.91 13.75
CA CYS A 615 28.08 -56.05 14.07
C CYS A 615 28.37 -55.22 15.33
N SER A 616 28.82 -55.87 16.40
CA SER A 616 29.15 -55.24 17.69
C SER A 616 30.23 -54.16 17.59
N GLU A 617 31.05 -54.17 16.53
CA GLU A 617 32.05 -53.13 16.28
C GLU A 617 31.43 -51.81 15.78
N CYS A 618 30.27 -51.87 15.13
CA CYS A 618 29.56 -50.68 14.63
C CYS A 618 28.88 -49.88 15.76
N GLU A 619 28.32 -50.55 16.78
CA GLU A 619 27.74 -49.88 17.95
C GLU A 619 28.82 -49.14 18.75
N LEU A 620 30.00 -49.75 18.91
CA LEU A 620 31.13 -49.13 19.61
C LEU A 620 31.61 -47.85 18.89
N LEU A 621 31.58 -47.84 17.55
CA LEU A 621 31.93 -46.68 16.73
C LEU A 621 30.86 -45.58 16.77
N ILE A 622 29.58 -45.93 16.86
CA ILE A 622 28.46 -44.99 17.02
C ILE A 622 28.52 -44.33 18.40
N ASP A 623 28.78 -45.11 19.45
CA ASP A 623 28.91 -44.59 20.81
C ASP A 623 30.14 -43.70 20.98
N GLN A 624 31.26 -44.06 20.34
CA GLN A 624 32.44 -43.18 20.29
C GLN A 624 32.19 -41.89 19.50
N CYS A 625 31.41 -41.93 18.41
CA CYS A 625 30.97 -40.73 17.69
C CYS A 625 30.04 -39.85 18.54
N HIS A 626 29.15 -40.46 19.32
CA HIS A 626 28.27 -39.74 20.25
C HIS A 626 29.05 -39.09 21.40
N TYR A 627 30.06 -39.78 21.93
CA TYR A 627 30.95 -39.26 22.96
C TYR A 627 31.80 -38.08 22.44
N LEU A 628 32.36 -38.18 21.24
CA LEU A 628 33.10 -37.08 20.60
C LEU A 628 32.22 -35.84 20.34
N LYS A 629 30.92 -36.03 20.06
CA LYS A 629 29.94 -34.94 19.95
C LYS A 629 29.73 -34.17 21.26
N THR A 630 29.93 -34.80 22.41
CA THR A 630 29.78 -34.17 23.73
C THR A 630 31.01 -33.39 24.19
N LEU A 631 32.18 -33.64 23.59
CA LEU A 631 33.45 -33.00 23.92
C LEU A 631 33.75 -31.71 23.15
N ILE A 632 32.88 -31.31 22.21
CA ILE A 632 33.03 -30.06 21.44
C ILE A 632 32.10 -28.99 22.04
N PRO A 633 32.62 -27.96 22.75
CA PRO A 633 31.80 -26.86 23.22
C PRO A 633 31.24 -26.08 22.02
N GLY A 634 29.95 -25.74 22.06
CA GLY A 634 29.18 -25.14 20.95
C GLY A 634 29.64 -23.76 20.44
N SER A 635 30.82 -23.29 20.83
CA SER A 635 31.41 -22.00 20.43
C SER A 635 32.45 -22.09 19.31
N LEU A 636 32.68 -23.26 18.70
CA LEU A 636 33.62 -23.45 17.58
C LEU A 636 32.98 -23.92 16.25
N LEU A 637 31.66 -23.81 16.11
CA LEU A 637 30.92 -24.24 14.91
C LEU A 637 30.37 -23.05 14.09
N GLY A 638 31.24 -22.07 13.83
CA GLY A 638 30.95 -20.94 12.94
C GLY A 638 31.68 -21.05 11.62
N GLY A 639 31.04 -21.69 10.63
CA GLY A 639 31.38 -21.56 9.21
C GLY A 639 32.56 -22.42 8.73
N ILE A 640 32.26 -23.63 8.22
CA ILE A 640 32.97 -24.38 7.13
C ILE A 640 32.31 -25.77 6.90
N HIS A 641 31.42 -26.26 7.76
CA HIS A 641 30.91 -27.64 7.68
C HIS A 641 29.52 -27.83 7.03
N LEU A 642 29.27 -27.32 5.82
CA LEU A 642 28.23 -27.94 4.96
C LEU A 642 28.83 -28.78 3.83
N LEU A 643 30.00 -28.41 3.31
CA LEU A 643 30.77 -29.28 2.41
C LEU A 643 31.44 -30.44 3.14
N TYR A 644 31.86 -30.23 4.40
CA TYR A 644 32.43 -31.32 5.20
C TYR A 644 31.38 -32.22 5.86
N PHE A 645 30.11 -31.83 6.01
CA PHE A 645 29.08 -32.70 6.61
C PHE A 645 28.43 -33.61 5.56
N VAL A 646 28.23 -33.10 4.34
CA VAL A 646 27.92 -33.94 3.17
C VAL A 646 29.13 -34.81 2.82
N GLY A 647 30.34 -34.25 2.90
CA GLY A 647 31.58 -35.00 2.78
C GLY A 647 31.81 -36.05 3.88
N TYR A 648 31.41 -35.82 5.14
CA TYR A 648 31.54 -36.83 6.22
C TYR A 648 30.48 -37.93 6.12
N LEU A 649 29.27 -37.61 5.64
CA LEU A 649 28.27 -38.63 5.32
C LEU A 649 28.70 -39.47 4.11
N ASP A 650 29.30 -38.85 3.09
CA ASP A 650 29.90 -39.56 1.97
C ASP A 650 31.18 -40.31 2.36
N LEU A 651 31.98 -39.82 3.31
CA LEU A 651 33.17 -40.50 3.82
C LEU A 651 32.79 -41.65 4.75
N CYS A 652 31.75 -41.52 5.58
CA CYS A 652 31.22 -42.64 6.37
C CYS A 652 30.57 -43.70 5.46
N CYS A 653 29.84 -43.30 4.42
CA CYS A 653 29.32 -44.22 3.40
C CYS A 653 30.46 -44.86 2.58
N MET A 654 31.51 -44.11 2.22
CA MET A 654 32.68 -44.65 1.52
C MET A 654 33.56 -45.53 2.40
N ILE A 655 33.72 -45.21 3.68
CA ILE A 655 34.44 -46.04 4.66
C ILE A 655 33.63 -47.31 4.94
N GLN A 656 32.29 -47.23 5.03
CA GLN A 656 31.44 -48.42 5.07
C GLN A 656 31.55 -49.26 3.79
N LEU A 657 31.67 -48.64 2.61
CA LEU A 657 31.90 -49.34 1.34
C LEU A 657 33.32 -49.91 1.19
N LEU A 658 34.33 -49.28 1.81
CA LEU A 658 35.75 -49.72 1.79
C LEU A 658 36.05 -50.79 2.85
N ILE A 659 35.31 -50.82 3.97
CA ILE A 659 35.36 -51.89 4.97
C ILE A 659 34.56 -53.13 4.50
N TYR A 660 33.61 -52.94 3.57
CA TYR A 660 32.77 -54.00 2.98
C TYR A 660 33.39 -54.68 1.74
N ARG A 661 34.49 -54.14 1.19
CA ARG A 661 35.36 -54.81 0.22
C ARG A 661 36.50 -55.51 0.94
#